data_AF-A0A0L1IPS3-F1
#
_entry.id   AF-A0A0L1IPS3-F1
#
_cell.length_a   1.000
_cell.length_b   1.000
_cell.length_c   1.000
_cell.angle_alpha   90.00
_cell.angle_beta   90.00
_cell.angle_gamma   90.00
#
_symmetry.space_group_name_H-M   'P 1'
#
loop_
_entity.id
_entity.type
_entity.pdbx_description
1 polymer ?
#
loop_
_entity_poly.entity_id
_entity_poly.type
_entity_poly.pdbx_seq_one_letter_code
_entity_poly.pdbx_strand_id
1 'polypeptide(L)'
;MAGSDLVDHSPHHPTKASRLDSASNVILIDNYDSFTWNVYQYLVLEGATVQVFRNDELSLEELIAKKPTQLVISPGPGHPTTDAGISNAAIQYFSGKVPVFGVCMGQQCIISSFGGKVDVTGEILHGKTSVITHDGKGAYEGLPTSLAVTRYHSLAGTHSTIPDCLEVTSYAQLGEDSNKTVIMGVRHKQLAVEGVQFHPESILTEYGRGMFRNFLKLTAGTWEGNGKQSSAQSGASVVTGLAASNTTPKVDKKTSILEKIYDHRRAAVAIQKTIPSQRPADLQAAYDLNIAPPQLSFPARLRQSPYPLSLMAEIKRASPSKGMIAENACAPAQLESSIDDLRAVRQSLEGVTNRPAILRKEFVFDEYQILEARLAGADTILLIVKMLSVELLTRLYHYSRSLGMEPLVEVNTPEEMKIAVQLGAEVIGVNNRDLTSFEVDLGTTSRLMDQVNENTIVCALSGISGPKDVEAYKREGVKAILVGEALMRASNTSAFVAELLGGSYEESAQASRASPLVKICGTRSEDGARAAIEAGADLVGIIQVQGRKRTVSDDVALRISQVVKSTKRPVPYAASTTQGTSPAASVDYFDHSTNVLRHPNRALLVGVFQNQPLSYILEQQQKLELDVVQLHGSEPLEWARLIPVPVIRKFGLDETGIARRAYHTLPLLDSGAGGSGELLDQSGVQNVLDSDAGLRVILAGGLDPTNVADTIKKLGKSGHKVVGVDVSSGVESDGAQDPIAFSNPKCFPTIYLSCSTNQPPTYIHTVNMGKTFAKVHMCSAGKLGDSGKKIPQWVQANGGRYSRQVTHDVTHLVTTKDAYMNNIPAEARRLGTVKIVSYEWLEDSLLSRNRTPKREKAYLIENILKEERRAAKEKARKTPKQQGGSMKKPTGKVNAKGGPSGVSRRKKSVLTTSERHVYTDMTTRQPYKATLVRQTITKRNEKFQLTIYESNGEPCTYETECRYSRVGKASYQILAPTGSSLDTALTAFERFFEEYTGKSWALREDGTRPQPKRDDEGNFLPHHGGWYTYEYTTNIFTHFIQNGSASSADIIGN
;
A
#
# COMPACT_ATOMS: atom_id res chain seq x y z
N MET A 1 15.38 -33.47 -1.63
CA MET A 1 14.94 -32.90 -0.32
C MET A 1 13.49 -32.46 -0.46
N ALA A 2 12.55 -32.97 0.35
CA ALA A 2 11.12 -32.69 0.20
C ALA A 2 10.82 -31.18 0.04
N GLY A 3 10.25 -30.77 -1.09
CA GLY A 3 9.76 -29.41 -1.29
C GLY A 3 8.56 -29.17 -0.39
N SER A 4 8.59 -28.06 0.34
CA SER A 4 7.49 -27.64 1.20
C SER A 4 6.42 -26.97 0.35
N ASP A 5 5.32 -27.68 0.11
CA ASP A 5 4.04 -27.01 -0.09
C ASP A 5 3.80 -26.10 1.14
N LEU A 6 3.31 -24.87 0.93
CA LEU A 6 2.81 -24.06 2.05
C LEU A 6 1.51 -24.70 2.50
N VAL A 7 1.59 -25.53 3.55
CA VAL A 7 0.41 -26.20 4.10
C VAL A 7 -0.42 -25.16 4.85
N ASP A 8 -1.57 -24.79 4.26
CA ASP A 8 -2.54 -23.91 4.89
C ASP A 8 -3.41 -24.70 5.89
N HIS A 9 -3.20 -24.39 7.17
CA HIS A 9 -3.95 -24.88 8.32
C HIS A 9 -5.04 -23.90 8.78
N SER A 10 -5.28 -22.82 8.04
CA SER A 10 -6.35 -21.88 8.34
C SER A 10 -7.72 -22.54 8.21
N PRO A 11 -8.70 -22.13 9.03
CA PRO A 11 -10.04 -22.69 8.96
C PRO A 11 -10.78 -22.25 7.70
N HIS A 12 -10.89 -23.13 6.72
CA HIS A 12 -11.82 -22.97 5.59
C HIS A 12 -13.25 -23.34 6.02
N HIS A 13 -14.19 -22.40 5.94
CA HIS A 13 -15.61 -22.57 6.35
C HIS A 13 -15.80 -23.18 7.76
N PRO A 14 -15.20 -22.62 8.82
CA PRO A 14 -15.25 -23.23 10.14
C PRO A 14 -16.66 -23.22 10.73
N THR A 15 -17.17 -24.41 11.03
CA THR A 15 -18.24 -24.55 12.01
C THR A 15 -17.72 -24.02 13.36
N LYS A 16 -18.36 -22.97 13.86
CA LYS A 16 -18.09 -22.43 15.19
C LYS A 16 -18.49 -23.46 16.24
N ALA A 17 -17.58 -23.76 17.17
CA ALA A 17 -17.89 -24.63 18.30
C ALA A 17 -18.99 -24.03 19.20
N SER A 18 -19.73 -24.90 19.89
CA SER A 18 -20.64 -24.47 20.96
C SER A 18 -19.90 -23.63 21.99
N ARG A 19 -20.59 -22.64 22.58
CA ARG A 19 -19.96 -21.80 23.62
C ARG A 19 -19.49 -22.67 24.79
N LEU A 20 -18.28 -22.38 25.27
CA LEU A 20 -17.71 -23.05 26.43
C LEU A 20 -17.98 -22.19 27.68
N ASP A 21 -18.61 -22.79 28.70
CA ASP A 21 -18.86 -22.10 29.98
C ASP A 21 -17.56 -21.70 30.68
N SER A 22 -16.52 -22.53 30.54
CA SER A 22 -15.16 -22.22 30.98
C SER A 22 -14.65 -20.90 30.38
N ALA A 23 -14.92 -20.66 29.09
CA ALA A 23 -14.45 -19.52 28.32
C ALA A 23 -15.51 -18.43 28.11
N SER A 24 -16.37 -18.22 29.11
CA SER A 24 -17.49 -17.27 29.06
C SER A 24 -17.08 -15.79 29.13
N ASN A 25 -15.84 -15.48 29.54
CA ASN A 25 -15.29 -14.11 29.54
C ASN A 25 -13.75 -14.11 29.37
N VAL A 26 -13.25 -14.48 28.20
CA VAL A 26 -11.83 -14.40 27.88
C VAL A 26 -11.46 -12.94 27.60
N ILE A 27 -10.41 -12.43 28.23
CA ILE A 27 -9.85 -11.11 27.87
C ILE A 27 -8.58 -11.31 27.04
N LEU A 28 -8.56 -10.72 25.85
CA LEU A 28 -7.41 -10.63 24.96
C LEU A 28 -6.82 -9.22 25.06
N ILE A 29 -5.58 -9.10 25.56
CA ILE A 29 -4.85 -7.83 25.54
C ILE A 29 -4.13 -7.70 24.20
N ASP A 30 -4.48 -6.69 23.41
CA ASP A 30 -3.88 -6.32 22.13
C ASP A 30 -2.61 -5.49 22.36
N ASN A 31 -1.44 -6.02 21.96
CA ASN A 31 -0.17 -5.29 21.98
C ASN A 31 0.15 -4.66 20.61
N TYR A 32 -0.86 -4.25 19.85
CA TYR A 32 -0.76 -3.56 18.56
C TYR A 32 -0.16 -4.43 17.42
N ASP A 33 -0.50 -5.71 17.37
CA ASP A 33 -0.11 -6.61 16.28
C ASP A 33 -1.22 -6.81 15.22
N SER A 34 -0.80 -6.96 13.97
CA SER A 34 -1.71 -7.24 12.85
C SER A 34 -2.45 -8.58 12.97
N PHE A 35 -1.91 -9.56 13.71
CA PHE A 35 -2.47 -10.89 13.88
C PHE A 35 -3.34 -11.06 15.15
N THR A 36 -3.49 -10.01 15.99
CA THR A 36 -4.37 -10.08 17.18
C THR A 36 -5.80 -10.51 16.83
N TRP A 37 -6.31 -10.09 15.67
CA TRP A 37 -7.66 -10.48 15.23
C TRP A 37 -7.76 -11.93 14.74
N ASN A 38 -6.65 -12.55 14.30
CA ASN A 38 -6.59 -13.98 14.00
C ASN A 38 -6.64 -14.80 15.32
N VAL A 39 -5.93 -14.35 16.36
CA VAL A 39 -6.04 -14.92 17.72
C VAL A 39 -7.48 -14.83 18.23
N TYR A 40 -8.11 -13.64 18.14
CA TYR A 40 -9.53 -13.44 18.46
C TYR A 40 -10.43 -14.42 17.69
N GLN A 41 -10.24 -14.53 16.37
CA GLN A 41 -11.04 -15.41 15.52
C GLN A 41 -10.92 -16.87 15.97
N TYR A 42 -9.71 -17.38 16.20
CA TYR A 42 -9.51 -18.77 16.60
C TYR A 42 -10.13 -19.05 17.98
N LEU A 43 -9.98 -18.14 18.95
CA LEU A 43 -10.62 -18.25 20.27
C LEU A 43 -12.16 -18.31 20.14
N VAL A 44 -12.76 -17.43 19.32
CA VAL A 44 -14.21 -17.38 19.09
C VAL A 44 -14.72 -18.61 18.33
N LEU A 45 -13.94 -19.16 17.39
CA LEU A 45 -14.26 -20.39 16.67
C LEU A 45 -14.21 -21.64 17.56
N GLU A 46 -13.36 -21.64 18.60
CA GLU A 46 -13.32 -22.66 19.67
C GLU A 46 -14.32 -22.41 20.81
N GLY A 47 -15.27 -21.47 20.63
CA GLY A 47 -16.41 -21.29 21.53
C GLY A 47 -16.20 -20.27 22.66
N ALA A 48 -15.09 -19.53 22.69
CA ALA A 48 -14.90 -18.46 23.67
C ALA A 48 -15.80 -17.25 23.40
N THR A 49 -16.14 -16.54 24.47
CA THR A 49 -16.63 -15.15 24.41
C THR A 49 -15.48 -14.23 24.79
N VAL A 50 -14.96 -13.49 23.80
CA VAL A 50 -13.71 -12.71 23.93
C VAL A 50 -13.99 -11.21 23.98
N GLN A 51 -13.45 -10.52 24.98
CA GLN A 51 -13.31 -9.06 25.02
C GLN A 51 -11.87 -8.68 24.67
N VAL A 52 -11.68 -7.73 23.75
CA VAL A 52 -10.35 -7.24 23.35
C VAL A 52 -10.16 -5.83 23.89
N PHE A 53 -9.00 -5.57 24.51
CA PHE A 53 -8.59 -4.24 24.97
C PHE A 53 -7.13 -4.03 24.59
N ARG A 54 -6.74 -2.83 24.17
CA ARG A 54 -5.31 -2.55 23.95
C ARG A 54 -4.55 -2.44 25.26
N ASN A 55 -3.25 -2.68 25.19
CA ASN A 55 -2.37 -2.71 26.35
C ASN A 55 -2.21 -1.35 27.07
N ASP A 56 -2.76 -0.27 26.53
CA ASP A 56 -2.79 1.08 27.09
C ASP A 56 -4.22 1.67 27.25
N GLU A 57 -5.27 0.90 26.91
CA GLU A 57 -6.67 1.36 26.93
C GLU A 57 -7.40 1.14 28.28
N LEU A 58 -6.85 0.31 29.18
CA LEU A 58 -7.40 0.04 30.52
C LEU A 58 -6.31 0.10 31.59
N SER A 59 -6.70 0.47 32.82
CA SER A 59 -5.88 0.24 34.01
C SER A 59 -5.93 -1.23 34.45
N LEU A 60 -4.98 -1.65 35.29
CA LEU A 60 -5.00 -3.00 35.88
C LEU A 60 -6.24 -3.20 36.76
N GLU A 61 -6.64 -2.18 37.52
CA GLU A 61 -7.82 -2.18 38.39
C GLU A 61 -9.11 -2.35 37.57
N GLU A 62 -9.22 -1.67 36.43
CA GLU A 62 -10.34 -1.82 35.50
C GLU A 62 -10.38 -3.23 34.90
N LEU A 63 -9.23 -3.77 34.50
CA LEU A 63 -9.08 -5.13 34.01
C LEU A 63 -9.47 -6.18 35.07
N ILE A 64 -9.16 -5.94 36.34
CA ILE A 64 -9.61 -6.77 37.48
C ILE A 64 -11.14 -6.70 37.64
N ALA A 65 -11.72 -5.50 37.53
CA ALA A 65 -13.16 -5.30 37.62
C ALA A 65 -13.95 -6.03 36.50
N LYS A 66 -13.32 -6.27 35.34
CA LYS A 66 -13.92 -7.07 34.24
C LYS A 66 -14.09 -8.56 34.58
N LYS A 67 -13.46 -9.08 35.63
CA LYS A 67 -13.52 -10.50 36.05
C LYS A 67 -13.31 -11.49 34.88
N PRO A 68 -12.13 -11.48 34.23
CA PRO A 68 -11.82 -12.48 33.20
C PRO A 68 -12.00 -13.91 33.73
N THR A 69 -12.46 -14.83 32.88
CA THR A 69 -12.36 -16.27 33.12
C THR A 69 -10.99 -16.79 32.69
N GLN A 70 -10.40 -16.19 31.65
CA GLN A 70 -9.04 -16.43 31.16
C GLN A 70 -8.44 -15.12 30.63
N LEU A 71 -7.10 -15.05 30.62
CA LEU A 71 -6.35 -13.95 30.03
C LEU A 71 -5.50 -14.46 28.86
N VAL A 72 -5.53 -13.75 27.72
CA VAL A 72 -4.66 -14.00 26.58
C VAL A 72 -3.88 -12.72 26.28
N ILE A 73 -2.56 -12.85 26.12
CA ILE A 73 -1.68 -11.77 25.70
C ILE A 73 -1.27 -12.02 24.25
N SER A 74 -1.70 -11.12 23.37
CA SER A 74 -1.44 -11.19 21.92
C SER A 74 0.05 -11.01 21.57
N PRO A 75 0.44 -11.31 20.31
CA PRO A 75 1.68 -10.82 19.73
C PRO A 75 1.77 -9.29 19.76
N GLY A 76 2.95 -8.74 19.47
CA GLY A 76 3.18 -7.30 19.44
C GLY A 76 4.60 -6.97 18.95
N PRO A 77 4.81 -5.77 18.36
CA PRO A 77 6.13 -5.26 18.06
C PRO A 77 6.82 -4.69 19.32
N GLY A 78 8.15 -4.66 19.31
CA GLY A 78 8.95 -4.05 20.38
C GLY A 78 9.51 -5.07 21.38
N HIS A 79 9.68 -4.65 22.63
CA HIS A 79 10.27 -5.45 23.70
C HIS A 79 9.32 -5.50 24.91
N PRO A 80 9.16 -6.66 25.58
CA PRO A 80 8.18 -6.83 26.66
C PRO A 80 8.33 -5.81 27.81
N THR A 81 9.52 -5.28 28.07
CA THR A 81 9.73 -4.32 29.17
C THR A 81 9.43 -2.85 28.82
N THR A 82 9.27 -2.51 27.54
CA THR A 82 9.10 -1.12 27.08
C THR A 82 7.78 -0.88 26.37
N ASP A 83 7.27 -1.87 25.64
CA ASP A 83 6.18 -1.68 24.67
C ASP A 83 4.91 -2.47 25.02
N ALA A 84 4.95 -3.28 26.10
CA ALA A 84 3.86 -4.20 26.48
C ALA A 84 2.71 -3.57 27.30
N GLY A 85 2.75 -2.28 27.59
CA GLY A 85 1.73 -1.60 28.40
C GLY A 85 1.41 -2.34 29.70
N ILE A 86 0.13 -2.59 29.97
CA ILE A 86 -0.32 -3.34 31.16
C ILE A 86 -0.03 -4.84 31.10
N SER A 87 0.39 -5.44 29.98
CA SER A 87 0.45 -6.90 29.79
C SER A 87 1.28 -7.62 30.87
N ASN A 88 2.44 -7.09 31.27
CA ASN A 88 3.24 -7.68 32.35
C ASN A 88 2.54 -7.59 33.71
N ALA A 89 1.93 -6.44 34.01
CA ALA A 89 1.21 -6.23 35.26
C ALA A 89 -0.05 -7.12 35.34
N ALA A 90 -0.72 -7.32 34.21
CA ALA A 90 -1.83 -8.26 34.06
C ALA A 90 -1.36 -9.71 34.27
N ILE A 91 -0.28 -10.16 33.62
CA ILE A 91 0.30 -11.49 33.87
C ILE A 91 0.62 -11.67 35.35
N GLN A 92 1.35 -10.74 35.96
CA GLN A 92 1.73 -10.80 37.38
C GLN A 92 0.51 -10.86 38.31
N TYR A 93 -0.57 -10.14 38.00
CA TYR A 93 -1.79 -10.21 38.80
C TYR A 93 -2.59 -11.49 38.57
N PHE A 94 -2.84 -11.89 37.33
CA PHE A 94 -3.79 -12.95 36.99
C PHE A 94 -3.20 -14.37 37.08
N SER A 95 -1.88 -14.50 37.02
CA SER A 95 -1.19 -15.77 37.31
C SER A 95 -1.62 -16.33 38.66
N GLY A 96 -2.03 -17.60 38.70
CA GLY A 96 -2.56 -18.23 39.92
C GLY A 96 -4.03 -17.96 40.20
N LYS A 97 -4.66 -16.95 39.57
CA LYS A 97 -6.09 -16.64 39.71
C LYS A 97 -6.92 -17.24 38.57
N VAL A 98 -6.46 -17.07 37.33
CA VAL A 98 -7.11 -17.56 36.11
C VAL A 98 -6.05 -18.13 35.15
N PRO A 99 -6.43 -18.97 34.18
CA PRO A 99 -5.51 -19.39 33.11
C PRO A 99 -5.00 -18.18 32.30
N VAL A 100 -3.70 -18.17 32.01
CA VAL A 100 -3.04 -17.12 31.21
C VAL A 100 -2.32 -17.75 30.02
N PHE A 101 -2.58 -17.27 28.80
CA PHE A 101 -1.87 -17.68 27.58
C PHE A 101 -1.13 -16.51 26.94
N GLY A 102 0.07 -16.72 26.41
CA GLY A 102 0.86 -15.69 25.71
C GLY A 102 1.35 -16.14 24.34
N VAL A 103 1.14 -15.33 23.30
CA VAL A 103 1.61 -15.62 21.93
C VAL A 103 2.69 -14.63 21.52
N CYS A 104 3.82 -15.13 20.99
CA CYS A 104 5.00 -14.36 20.59
C CYS A 104 5.47 -13.38 21.68
N MET A 105 5.20 -12.07 21.53
CA MET A 105 5.46 -11.06 22.56
C MET A 105 4.75 -11.40 23.89
N GLY A 106 3.57 -12.02 23.87
CA GLY A 106 2.91 -12.53 25.08
C GLY A 106 3.73 -13.58 25.84
N GLN A 107 4.44 -14.48 25.13
CA GLN A 107 5.37 -15.41 25.79
C GLN A 107 6.57 -14.65 26.38
N GLN A 108 7.08 -13.64 25.66
CA GLN A 108 8.18 -12.80 26.12
C GLN A 108 7.79 -12.01 27.38
N CYS A 109 6.56 -11.49 27.44
CA CYS A 109 5.98 -10.88 28.63
C CYS A 109 5.86 -11.86 29.79
N ILE A 110 5.49 -13.14 29.57
CA ILE A 110 5.50 -14.18 30.61
C ILE A 110 6.92 -14.37 31.15
N ILE A 111 7.91 -14.56 30.28
CA ILE A 111 9.32 -14.75 30.67
C ILE A 111 9.81 -13.54 31.50
N SER A 112 9.60 -12.31 31.02
CA SER A 112 9.99 -11.10 31.74
C SER A 112 9.24 -10.90 33.06
N SER A 113 7.95 -11.22 33.12
CA SER A 113 7.12 -11.07 34.32
C SER A 113 7.58 -11.93 35.50
N PHE A 114 8.17 -13.10 35.21
CA PHE A 114 8.77 -14.01 36.19
C PHE A 114 10.28 -13.80 36.40
N GLY A 115 10.86 -12.70 35.88
CA GLY A 115 12.26 -12.33 36.10
C GLY A 115 13.25 -12.90 35.08
N GLY A 116 12.77 -13.50 33.99
CA GLY A 116 13.61 -13.99 32.90
C GLY A 116 14.01 -12.90 31.91
N LYS A 117 15.08 -13.15 31.15
CA LYS A 117 15.57 -12.22 30.13
C LYS A 117 15.14 -12.65 28.73
N VAL A 118 14.69 -11.69 27.94
CA VAL A 118 14.47 -11.82 26.50
C VAL A 118 15.62 -11.10 25.79
N ASP A 119 16.17 -11.71 24.73
CA ASP A 119 17.33 -11.19 24.01
C ASP A 119 17.29 -11.62 22.53
N VAL A 120 18.23 -11.10 21.73
CA VAL A 120 18.28 -11.34 20.28
C VAL A 120 18.63 -12.80 19.96
N THR A 121 17.84 -13.45 19.10
CA THR A 121 17.96 -14.88 18.78
C THR A 121 19.12 -15.26 17.86
N GLY A 122 19.93 -14.29 17.43
CA GLY A 122 21.00 -14.46 16.42
C GLY A 122 20.48 -14.64 14.99
N GLU A 123 19.29 -15.22 14.82
CA GLU A 123 18.55 -15.31 13.56
C GLU A 123 17.29 -14.43 13.59
N ILE A 124 16.97 -13.80 12.46
CA ILE A 124 15.74 -13.05 12.22
C ILE A 124 14.86 -13.88 11.29
N LEU A 125 13.70 -14.32 11.78
CA LEU A 125 12.79 -15.19 11.03
C LEU A 125 11.37 -14.61 11.07
N HIS A 126 10.93 -14.08 9.92
CA HIS A 126 9.58 -13.60 9.68
C HIS A 126 8.91 -14.45 8.60
N GLY A 127 7.72 -14.99 8.88
CA GLY A 127 6.92 -15.76 7.91
C GLY A 127 7.52 -17.10 7.50
N LYS A 128 8.36 -17.70 8.35
CA LYS A 128 8.98 -19.02 8.10
C LYS A 128 8.49 -20.05 9.10
N THR A 129 8.31 -21.28 8.65
CA THR A 129 8.02 -22.42 9.52
C THR A 129 9.30 -22.96 10.17
N SER A 130 9.14 -23.61 11.31
CA SER A 130 10.17 -24.46 11.93
C SER A 130 9.45 -25.66 12.54
N VAL A 131 10.08 -26.83 12.50
CA VAL A 131 9.58 -27.99 13.23
C VAL A 131 9.97 -27.83 14.70
N ILE A 132 9.00 -28.00 15.60
CA ILE A 132 9.21 -28.02 17.05
C ILE A 132 8.98 -29.42 17.62
N THR A 133 9.75 -29.75 18.65
CA THR A 133 9.47 -30.86 19.57
C THR A 133 8.80 -30.27 20.82
N HIS A 134 7.75 -30.92 21.32
CA HIS A 134 7.03 -30.46 22.52
C HIS A 134 6.75 -31.56 23.55
N ASP A 135 6.42 -31.17 24.78
CA ASP A 135 6.19 -32.11 25.90
C ASP A 135 4.82 -32.81 25.90
N GLY A 136 3.90 -32.39 25.02
CA GLY A 136 2.58 -33.03 24.83
C GLY A 136 1.56 -32.73 25.92
N LYS A 137 1.80 -31.71 26.76
CA LYS A 137 0.90 -31.28 27.85
C LYS A 137 0.36 -29.86 27.60
N GLY A 138 -0.66 -29.47 28.37
CA GLY A 138 -1.23 -28.12 28.30
C GLY A 138 -1.76 -27.81 26.90
N ALA A 139 -1.30 -26.71 26.31
CA ALA A 139 -1.60 -26.34 24.92
C ALA A 139 -1.37 -27.49 23.92
N TYR A 140 -0.37 -28.35 24.15
CA TYR A 140 0.00 -29.45 23.25
C TYR A 140 -0.75 -30.76 23.50
N GLU A 141 -1.72 -30.79 24.42
CA GLU A 141 -2.42 -32.02 24.79
C GLU A 141 -3.17 -32.66 23.59
N GLY A 142 -2.88 -33.93 23.33
CA GLY A 142 -3.47 -34.67 22.21
C GLY A 142 -3.00 -34.24 20.81
N LEU A 143 -1.95 -33.41 20.70
CA LEU A 143 -1.35 -33.03 19.42
C LEU A 143 -0.15 -33.94 19.08
N PRO A 144 0.18 -34.14 17.79
CA PRO A 144 1.37 -34.89 17.37
C PRO A 144 2.67 -34.29 17.93
N THR A 145 3.58 -35.12 18.44
CA THR A 145 4.80 -34.71 19.18
C THR A 145 5.78 -33.80 18.42
N SER A 146 5.62 -33.69 17.10
CA SER A 146 6.43 -32.90 16.18
C SER A 146 5.49 -32.09 15.30
N LEU A 147 5.61 -30.76 15.33
CA LEU A 147 4.70 -29.83 14.64
C LEU A 147 5.47 -28.78 13.84
N ALA A 148 5.00 -28.47 12.63
CA ALA A 148 5.43 -27.29 11.87
C ALA A 148 4.71 -26.03 12.39
N VAL A 149 5.48 -25.02 12.81
CA VAL A 149 4.94 -23.79 13.40
C VAL A 149 5.58 -22.52 12.83
N THR A 150 4.80 -21.45 12.68
CA THR A 150 5.22 -20.21 12.00
C THR A 150 5.84 -19.18 12.94
N ARG A 151 7.00 -18.64 12.55
CA ARG A 151 7.81 -17.72 13.37
C ARG A 151 7.85 -16.31 12.77
N TYR A 152 7.63 -15.31 13.62
CA TYR A 152 7.74 -13.88 13.31
C TYR A 152 8.50 -13.13 14.42
N HIS A 153 9.77 -13.50 14.66
CA HIS A 153 10.54 -12.91 15.75
C HIS A 153 12.06 -12.81 15.47
N SER A 154 12.66 -11.80 16.10
CA SER A 154 14.12 -11.58 16.23
C SER A 154 14.58 -11.62 17.69
N LEU A 155 13.64 -11.76 18.63
CA LEU A 155 13.82 -11.86 20.08
C LEU A 155 13.22 -13.17 20.59
N ALA A 156 13.81 -13.79 21.61
CA ALA A 156 13.19 -14.88 22.38
C ALA A 156 13.86 -15.02 23.75
N GLY A 157 13.34 -15.92 24.59
CA GLY A 157 14.04 -16.36 25.78
C GLY A 157 15.30 -17.17 25.44
N THR A 158 16.40 -16.92 26.15
CA THR A 158 17.64 -17.72 26.01
C THR A 158 17.74 -18.74 27.15
N HIS A 159 18.28 -19.93 26.88
CA HIS A 159 18.32 -21.04 27.85
C HIS A 159 18.97 -20.69 29.20
N SER A 160 19.92 -19.75 29.23
CA SER A 160 20.59 -19.29 30.45
C SER A 160 19.78 -18.27 31.27
N THR A 161 18.57 -17.90 30.84
CA THR A 161 17.79 -16.80 31.43
C THR A 161 16.31 -17.13 31.65
N ILE A 162 15.93 -18.41 31.59
CA ILE A 162 14.61 -18.89 32.02
C ILE A 162 14.60 -19.06 33.54
N PRO A 163 13.66 -18.44 34.28
CA PRO A 163 13.53 -18.61 35.73
C PRO A 163 13.16 -20.04 36.14
N ASP A 164 13.61 -20.49 37.31
CA ASP A 164 13.33 -21.83 37.84
C ASP A 164 11.84 -22.17 37.99
N CYS A 165 10.96 -21.16 38.08
CA CYS A 165 9.51 -21.37 38.15
C CYS A 165 8.88 -21.71 36.78
N LEU A 166 9.59 -21.46 35.67
CA LEU A 166 9.19 -21.84 34.32
C LEU A 166 9.89 -23.14 33.88
N GLU A 167 9.22 -23.92 33.05
CA GLU A 167 9.76 -25.03 32.28
C GLU A 167 9.62 -24.76 30.78
N VAL A 168 10.57 -25.23 29.97
CA VAL A 168 10.50 -25.15 28.50
C VAL A 168 9.59 -26.27 28.01
N THR A 169 8.53 -25.92 27.30
CA THR A 169 7.53 -26.88 26.80
C THR A 169 7.69 -27.25 25.35
N SER A 170 8.34 -26.40 24.55
CA SER A 170 8.77 -26.74 23.20
C SER A 170 10.03 -25.99 22.77
N TYR A 171 10.75 -26.57 21.82
CA TYR A 171 11.96 -25.99 21.24
C TYR A 171 12.10 -26.33 19.75
N ALA A 172 12.79 -25.46 19.01
CA ALA A 172 13.21 -25.68 17.63
C ALA A 172 14.74 -25.80 17.57
N GLN A 173 15.26 -26.66 16.69
CA GLN A 173 16.69 -26.80 16.44
C GLN A 173 17.17 -25.81 15.36
N LEU A 174 18.36 -25.23 15.55
CA LEU A 174 18.97 -24.28 14.59
C LEU A 174 20.00 -24.98 13.71
N GLY A 175 19.65 -25.21 12.44
CA GLY A 175 20.53 -25.83 11.44
C GLY A 175 20.76 -27.33 11.64
N GLU A 176 21.16 -28.02 10.57
CA GLU A 176 21.38 -29.48 10.59
C GLU A 176 22.64 -29.89 11.40
N ASP A 177 23.61 -28.98 11.56
CA ASP A 177 24.93 -29.22 12.18
C ASP A 177 25.16 -28.50 13.53
N SER A 178 24.12 -27.98 14.21
CA SER A 178 24.31 -27.19 15.44
C SER A 178 23.56 -27.70 16.67
N ASN A 179 24.28 -27.77 17.80
CA ASN A 179 23.75 -28.05 19.16
C ASN A 179 23.01 -26.83 19.76
N LYS A 180 22.46 -25.92 18.95
CA LYS A 180 21.75 -24.72 19.42
C LYS A 180 20.24 -24.88 19.22
N THR A 181 19.50 -24.65 20.30
CA THR A 181 18.03 -24.69 20.33
C THR A 181 17.46 -23.31 20.66
N VAL A 182 16.30 -23.00 20.07
CA VAL A 182 15.47 -21.84 20.43
C VAL A 182 14.28 -22.32 21.23
N ILE A 183 13.97 -21.62 22.32
CA ILE A 183 12.80 -21.88 23.15
C ILE A 183 11.56 -21.39 22.41
N MET A 184 10.66 -22.33 22.10
CA MET A 184 9.44 -22.09 21.32
C MET A 184 8.16 -22.13 22.17
N GLY A 185 8.27 -22.61 23.42
CA GLY A 185 7.19 -22.63 24.39
C GLY A 185 7.71 -22.65 25.82
N VAL A 186 7.00 -22.01 26.74
CA VAL A 186 7.26 -22.09 28.20
C VAL A 186 5.96 -22.23 28.99
N ARG A 187 6.04 -22.88 30.15
CA ARG A 187 4.93 -23.06 31.10
C ARG A 187 5.42 -22.82 32.52
N HIS A 188 4.60 -22.23 33.38
CA HIS A 188 4.92 -22.13 34.79
C HIS A 188 4.64 -23.46 35.50
N LYS A 189 5.54 -23.97 36.34
CA LYS A 189 5.46 -25.33 36.93
C LYS A 189 4.22 -25.57 37.82
N GLN A 190 3.71 -24.53 38.48
CA GLN A 190 2.54 -24.59 39.38
C GLN A 190 1.28 -23.86 38.86
N LEU A 191 1.43 -22.61 38.39
CA LEU A 191 0.35 -21.74 37.94
C LEU A 191 -0.05 -22.08 36.49
N ALA A 192 -1.33 -21.95 36.15
CA ALA A 192 -1.91 -22.21 34.83
C ALA A 192 -1.52 -21.13 33.80
N VAL A 193 -0.22 -20.96 33.58
CA VAL A 193 0.39 -19.95 32.73
C VAL A 193 1.26 -20.65 31.71
N GLU A 194 0.95 -20.46 30.43
CA GLU A 194 1.68 -21.07 29.31
C GLU A 194 1.80 -20.08 28.16
N GLY A 195 2.84 -20.19 27.35
CA GLY A 195 3.01 -19.33 26.18
C GLY A 195 3.87 -19.97 25.11
N VAL A 196 3.74 -19.43 23.90
CA VAL A 196 4.39 -19.93 22.68
C VAL A 196 5.03 -18.77 21.90
N GLN A 197 6.24 -18.97 21.38
CA GLN A 197 7.01 -17.94 20.67
C GLN A 197 6.65 -17.87 19.18
N PHE A 198 6.12 -18.97 18.65
CA PHE A 198 5.49 -19.02 17.33
C PHE A 198 4.04 -18.50 17.40
N HIS A 199 3.38 -18.43 16.25
CA HIS A 199 2.01 -17.91 16.08
C HIS A 199 1.03 -19.06 15.77
N PRO A 200 0.25 -19.59 16.74
CA PRO A 200 -0.78 -20.60 16.51
C PRO A 200 -1.87 -20.15 15.53
N GLU A 201 -2.12 -18.86 15.45
CA GLU A 201 -3.10 -18.23 14.57
C GLU A 201 -2.61 -18.01 13.12
N SER A 202 -1.34 -18.32 12.84
CA SER A 202 -0.76 -18.21 11.50
C SER A 202 -1.16 -19.40 10.63
N ILE A 203 -1.35 -19.14 9.33
CA ILE A 203 -1.86 -20.12 8.37
C ILE A 203 -0.95 -21.34 8.22
N LEU A 204 0.37 -21.21 8.41
CA LEU A 204 1.32 -22.33 8.27
C LEU A 204 1.62 -23.04 9.60
N THR A 205 0.83 -22.79 10.65
CA THR A 205 1.01 -23.43 11.96
C THR A 205 0.04 -24.60 12.14
N GLU A 206 0.60 -25.80 12.23
CA GLU A 206 -0.15 -27.03 12.49
C GLU A 206 -0.91 -26.97 13.83
N TYR A 207 -2.17 -27.41 13.80
CA TYR A 207 -3.07 -27.58 14.96
C TYR A 207 -3.25 -26.35 15.88
N GLY A 208 -3.02 -25.13 15.41
CA GLY A 208 -3.14 -23.93 16.24
C GLY A 208 -4.50 -23.72 16.92
N ARG A 209 -5.60 -24.06 16.23
CA ARG A 209 -6.95 -24.14 16.85
C ARG A 209 -7.03 -25.16 18.00
N GLY A 210 -6.33 -26.29 17.87
CA GLY A 210 -6.21 -27.30 18.92
C GLY A 210 -5.53 -26.76 20.18
N MET A 211 -4.48 -25.95 20.03
CA MET A 211 -3.79 -25.30 21.14
C MET A 211 -4.72 -24.34 21.91
N PHE A 212 -5.43 -23.45 21.20
CA PHE A 212 -6.41 -22.57 21.83
C PHE A 212 -7.54 -23.37 22.49
N ARG A 213 -8.08 -24.40 21.84
CA ARG A 213 -9.11 -25.29 22.41
C ARG A 213 -8.66 -25.95 23.71
N ASN A 214 -7.39 -26.36 23.82
CA ASN A 214 -6.86 -26.95 25.04
C ASN A 214 -6.74 -25.92 26.16
N PHE A 215 -6.25 -24.72 25.85
CA PHE A 215 -6.24 -23.60 26.81
C PHE A 215 -7.64 -23.22 27.31
N LEU A 216 -8.63 -23.12 26.42
CA LEU A 216 -10.00 -22.70 26.74
C LEU A 216 -10.79 -23.69 27.62
N LYS A 217 -10.33 -24.93 27.78
CA LYS A 217 -10.90 -25.90 28.73
C LYS A 217 -10.50 -25.62 30.17
N LEU A 218 -9.41 -24.88 30.41
CA LEU A 218 -8.90 -24.59 31.75
C LEU A 218 -9.84 -23.62 32.47
N THR A 219 -10.11 -23.87 33.75
CA THR A 219 -11.03 -23.09 34.60
C THR A 219 -10.36 -22.52 35.86
N ALA A 220 -9.22 -23.08 36.29
CA ALA A 220 -8.50 -22.66 37.48
C ALA A 220 -7.16 -21.99 37.15
N GLY A 221 -6.71 -21.06 38.00
CA GLY A 221 -5.40 -20.41 37.87
C GLY A 221 -4.17 -21.27 38.19
N THR A 222 -4.33 -22.55 38.57
CA THR A 222 -3.25 -23.50 38.86
C THR A 222 -3.46 -24.83 38.14
N TRP A 223 -2.39 -25.55 37.81
CA TRP A 223 -2.53 -26.86 37.14
C TRP A 223 -3.25 -27.88 38.03
N GLU A 224 -2.99 -27.85 39.33
CA GLU A 224 -3.67 -28.70 40.31
C GLU A 224 -5.19 -28.49 40.30
N GLY A 225 -5.66 -27.24 40.24
CA GLY A 225 -7.08 -26.90 40.18
C GLY A 225 -7.77 -27.27 38.87
N ASN A 226 -7.01 -27.53 37.80
CA ASN A 226 -7.53 -28.07 36.53
C ASN A 226 -7.47 -29.61 36.47
N GLY A 227 -6.87 -30.26 37.48
CA GLY A 227 -6.74 -31.70 37.60
C GLY A 227 -5.59 -32.31 36.79
N LYS A 228 -5.01 -33.40 37.29
CA LYS A 228 -4.20 -34.30 36.46
C LYS A 228 -5.15 -35.09 35.55
N GLN A 229 -5.34 -34.67 34.30
CA GLN A 229 -6.02 -35.53 33.34
C GLN A 229 -5.20 -36.81 33.16
N SER A 230 -5.87 -37.93 33.43
CA SER A 230 -5.22 -39.22 33.66
C SER A 230 -4.97 -39.95 32.37
N SER A 231 -3.78 -40.52 32.23
CA SER A 231 -3.55 -41.64 31.34
C SER A 231 -4.50 -42.80 31.69
N ALA A 232 -4.98 -43.49 30.63
CA ALA A 232 -5.78 -44.72 30.64
C ALA A 232 -7.29 -44.62 30.99
N GLN A 233 -8.12 -44.69 29.94
CA GLN A 233 -9.09 -45.79 29.83
C GLN A 233 -9.42 -46.13 28.36
N SER A 234 -8.97 -47.30 27.94
CA SER A 234 -9.45 -48.02 26.76
C SER A 234 -10.74 -48.78 27.13
N GLY A 235 -11.76 -48.82 26.25
CA GLY A 235 -13.05 -49.42 26.63
C GLY A 235 -14.17 -49.48 25.59
N ALA A 236 -13.84 -49.79 24.33
CA ALA A 236 -14.72 -50.34 23.27
C ALA A 236 -16.24 -50.03 23.22
N SER A 237 -16.69 -49.51 22.07
CA SER A 237 -17.86 -50.07 21.37
C SER A 237 -17.72 -49.89 19.86
N VAL A 238 -17.33 -50.97 19.18
CA VAL A 238 -17.41 -51.14 17.72
C VAL A 238 -18.48 -52.18 17.44
N VAL A 239 -19.47 -51.82 16.63
CA VAL A 239 -20.47 -52.77 16.10
C VAL A 239 -20.12 -53.06 14.64
N THR A 240 -19.42 -54.17 14.44
CA THR A 240 -19.43 -55.09 13.29
C THR A 240 -19.71 -54.55 11.87
N GLY A 241 -18.74 -54.72 10.95
CA GLY A 241 -18.96 -54.56 9.51
C GLY A 241 -17.80 -55.00 8.61
N LEU A 242 -17.72 -56.30 8.31
CA LEU A 242 -17.01 -56.93 7.17
C LEU A 242 -15.45 -56.97 7.14
N ALA A 243 -14.95 -58.16 7.50
CA ALA A 243 -13.90 -58.96 6.83
C ALA A 243 -12.50 -58.37 6.57
N ALA A 244 -11.50 -58.93 7.28
CA ALA A 244 -10.08 -58.72 7.02
C ALA A 244 -9.56 -59.58 5.84
N SER A 245 -8.56 -59.05 5.13
CA SER A 245 -7.63 -59.81 4.30
C SER A 245 -6.21 -59.35 4.62
N ASN A 246 -5.40 -60.22 5.22
CA ASN A 246 -4.06 -59.89 5.71
C ASN A 246 -3.04 -59.75 4.58
N THR A 247 -2.40 -58.59 4.47
CA THR A 247 -1.03 -58.47 3.92
C THR A 247 -0.22 -57.49 4.76
N THR A 248 0.98 -57.91 5.17
CA THR A 248 1.92 -57.12 5.97
C THR A 248 2.40 -55.86 5.23
N PRO A 249 2.57 -54.71 5.91
CA PRO A 249 3.10 -53.51 5.26
C PRO A 249 4.57 -53.70 4.89
N LYS A 250 4.90 -53.43 3.62
CA LYS A 250 6.29 -53.18 3.19
C LYS A 250 6.70 -51.78 3.64
N VAL A 251 8.00 -51.58 3.80
CA VAL A 251 8.64 -50.27 4.05
C VAL A 251 8.22 -49.27 2.97
N ASP A 252 7.60 -48.16 3.39
CA ASP A 252 7.15 -47.12 2.45
C ASP A 252 8.33 -46.38 1.80
N LYS A 253 8.21 -46.19 0.48
CA LYS A 253 9.11 -45.32 -0.29
C LYS A 253 8.90 -43.87 0.11
N LYS A 254 10.00 -43.11 0.28
CA LYS A 254 9.94 -41.65 0.37
C LYS A 254 9.31 -41.09 -0.92
N THR A 255 8.09 -40.55 -0.83
CA THR A 255 7.40 -39.87 -1.93
C THR A 255 8.25 -38.71 -2.44
N SER A 256 8.42 -38.61 -3.75
CA SER A 256 9.19 -37.56 -4.40
C SER A 256 8.46 -36.21 -4.35
N ILE A 257 9.22 -35.14 -4.58
CA ILE A 257 8.74 -33.76 -4.54
C ILE A 257 7.78 -33.49 -5.70
N LEU A 258 8.10 -34.07 -6.86
CA LEU A 258 7.30 -33.98 -8.08
C LEU A 258 5.92 -34.63 -7.90
N GLU A 259 5.85 -35.80 -7.26
CA GLU A 259 4.58 -36.47 -6.93
C GLU A 259 3.70 -35.61 -6.01
N LYS A 260 4.27 -34.98 -4.98
CA LYS A 260 3.52 -34.07 -4.08
C LYS A 260 2.92 -32.87 -4.81
N ILE A 261 3.75 -32.16 -5.60
CA ILE A 261 3.31 -31.01 -6.39
C ILE A 261 2.23 -31.43 -7.38
N TYR A 262 2.38 -32.60 -8.02
CA TYR A 262 1.43 -33.14 -8.97
C TYR A 262 0.06 -33.44 -8.32
N ASP A 263 0.05 -34.17 -7.21
CA ASP A 263 -1.21 -34.51 -6.52
C ASP A 263 -1.90 -33.27 -5.93
N HIS A 264 -1.14 -32.31 -5.39
CA HIS A 264 -1.69 -31.02 -4.95
C HIS A 264 -2.34 -30.25 -6.11
N ARG A 265 -1.65 -30.10 -7.27
CA ARG A 265 -2.24 -29.42 -8.44
C ARG A 265 -3.44 -30.17 -9.00
N ARG A 266 -3.47 -31.50 -8.97
CA ARG A 266 -4.64 -32.30 -9.37
C ARG A 266 -5.85 -32.01 -8.50
N ALA A 267 -5.68 -31.91 -7.18
CA ALA A 267 -6.76 -31.52 -6.27
C ALA A 267 -7.26 -30.09 -6.54
N ALA A 268 -6.34 -29.13 -6.73
CA ALA A 268 -6.69 -27.74 -7.05
C ALA A 268 -7.48 -27.62 -8.37
N VAL A 269 -7.01 -28.26 -9.45
CA VAL A 269 -7.69 -28.28 -10.76
C VAL A 269 -9.06 -28.97 -10.68
N ALA A 270 -9.20 -30.04 -9.89
CA ALA A 270 -10.49 -30.70 -9.69
C ALA A 270 -11.52 -29.77 -9.04
N ILE A 271 -11.13 -28.99 -8.02
CA ILE A 271 -11.99 -27.96 -7.41
C ILE A 271 -12.31 -26.87 -8.43
N GLN A 272 -11.29 -26.38 -9.15
CA GLN A 272 -11.42 -25.27 -10.10
C GLN A 272 -12.45 -25.58 -11.20
N LYS A 273 -12.44 -26.81 -11.75
CA LYS A 273 -13.39 -27.31 -12.76
C LYS A 273 -14.86 -27.32 -12.31
N THR A 274 -15.15 -27.07 -11.02
CA THR A 274 -16.53 -26.95 -10.51
C THR A 274 -17.04 -25.50 -10.43
N ILE A 275 -16.15 -24.50 -10.49
CA ILE A 275 -16.48 -23.09 -10.34
C ILE A 275 -17.22 -22.60 -11.60
N PRO A 276 -18.42 -21.98 -11.50
CA PRO A 276 -19.09 -21.37 -12.64
C PRO A 276 -18.20 -20.33 -13.35
N SER A 277 -18.25 -20.28 -14.68
CA SER A 277 -17.30 -19.61 -15.61
C SER A 277 -15.93 -20.31 -15.79
N GLN A 278 -15.63 -21.32 -14.98
CA GLN A 278 -14.40 -22.14 -15.05
C GLN A 278 -14.72 -23.64 -15.17
N ARG A 279 -15.96 -24.02 -15.49
CA ARG A 279 -16.28 -25.41 -15.84
C ARG A 279 -15.73 -25.69 -17.26
N PRO A 280 -15.34 -26.93 -17.60
CA PRO A 280 -14.88 -27.26 -18.94
C PRO A 280 -15.84 -26.83 -20.06
N ALA A 281 -17.15 -26.95 -19.83
CA ALA A 281 -18.18 -26.50 -20.77
C ALA A 281 -18.26 -24.96 -20.90
N ASP A 282 -18.00 -24.20 -19.82
CA ASP A 282 -17.98 -22.73 -19.87
C ASP A 282 -16.77 -22.24 -20.66
N LEU A 283 -15.60 -22.86 -20.45
CA LEU A 283 -14.39 -22.56 -21.22
C LEU A 283 -14.55 -22.95 -22.70
N GLN A 284 -15.15 -24.10 -23.00
CA GLN A 284 -15.41 -24.49 -24.39
C GLN A 284 -16.35 -23.49 -25.08
N ALA A 285 -17.46 -23.12 -24.43
CA ALA A 285 -18.36 -22.09 -24.96
C ALA A 285 -17.66 -20.74 -25.18
N ALA A 286 -16.77 -20.32 -24.27
CA ALA A 286 -15.97 -19.10 -24.46
C ALA A 286 -15.00 -19.20 -25.65
N TYR A 287 -14.40 -20.37 -25.87
CA TYR A 287 -13.53 -20.61 -27.02
C TYR A 287 -14.30 -20.62 -28.35
N ASP A 288 -15.45 -21.30 -28.38
CA ASP A 288 -16.33 -21.38 -29.56
C ASP A 288 -16.91 -20.01 -29.95
N LEU A 289 -17.11 -19.12 -28.96
CA LEU A 289 -17.45 -17.71 -29.16
C LEU A 289 -16.27 -16.84 -29.64
N ASN A 290 -15.11 -17.44 -29.95
CA ASN A 290 -13.89 -16.76 -30.40
C ASN A 290 -13.36 -15.70 -29.41
N ILE A 291 -13.57 -15.88 -28.10
CA ILE A 291 -13.08 -14.95 -27.05
C ILE A 291 -11.55 -15.06 -26.88
N ALA A 292 -10.93 -16.16 -27.32
CA ALA A 292 -9.50 -16.41 -27.18
C ALA A 292 -8.65 -15.39 -27.98
N PRO A 293 -7.71 -14.65 -27.36
CA PRO A 293 -6.92 -13.61 -28.04
C PRO A 293 -6.10 -14.13 -29.24
N PRO A 294 -5.68 -13.26 -30.18
CA PRO A 294 -4.83 -13.65 -31.31
C PRO A 294 -3.51 -14.29 -30.87
N GLN A 295 -3.27 -15.51 -31.37
CA GLN A 295 -2.11 -16.34 -31.06
C GLN A 295 -0.92 -16.05 -31.97
N LEU A 296 0.30 -16.29 -31.48
CA LEU A 296 1.55 -16.27 -32.24
C LEU A 296 2.19 -17.67 -32.26
N SER A 297 2.61 -18.11 -33.45
CA SER A 297 3.41 -19.35 -33.58
C SER A 297 4.70 -19.25 -32.76
N PHE A 298 4.77 -20.05 -31.69
CA PHE A 298 5.93 -20.13 -30.79
C PHE A 298 7.21 -20.61 -31.50
N PRO A 299 7.20 -21.66 -32.36
CA PRO A 299 8.37 -22.05 -33.15
C PRO A 299 8.84 -20.96 -34.11
N ALA A 300 7.92 -20.25 -34.78
CA ALA A 300 8.29 -19.15 -35.66
C ALA A 300 8.93 -18.00 -34.87
N ARG A 301 8.39 -17.68 -33.68
CA ARG A 301 8.94 -16.65 -32.79
C ARG A 301 10.35 -16.99 -32.30
N LEU A 302 10.62 -18.25 -31.95
CA LEU A 302 11.97 -18.70 -31.56
C LEU A 302 12.99 -18.67 -32.71
N ARG A 303 12.55 -18.72 -33.96
CA ARG A 303 13.39 -18.58 -35.17
C ARG A 303 13.62 -17.12 -35.60
N GLN A 304 12.93 -16.15 -35.00
CA GLN A 304 13.00 -14.72 -35.36
C GLN A 304 14.04 -13.91 -34.56
N SER A 305 14.85 -14.54 -33.70
CA SER A 305 15.89 -13.83 -32.95
C SER A 305 17.00 -13.31 -33.88
N PRO A 306 17.47 -12.06 -33.71
CA PRO A 306 18.68 -11.57 -34.40
C PRO A 306 19.98 -12.11 -33.78
N TYR A 307 19.90 -12.90 -32.70
CA TYR A 307 21.03 -13.51 -32.00
C TYR A 307 21.09 -15.02 -32.25
N PRO A 308 22.25 -15.68 -32.06
CA PRO A 308 22.38 -17.14 -32.16
C PRO A 308 21.47 -17.94 -31.22
N LEU A 309 21.01 -17.31 -30.12
CA LEU A 309 20.06 -17.85 -29.16
C LEU A 309 18.83 -16.95 -29.06
N SER A 310 17.66 -17.55 -28.86
CA SER A 310 16.44 -16.88 -28.40
C SER A 310 16.38 -16.88 -26.87
N LEU A 311 15.97 -15.76 -26.26
CA LEU A 311 15.72 -15.70 -24.81
C LEU A 311 14.24 -15.94 -24.48
N MET A 312 13.98 -16.91 -23.61
CA MET A 312 12.72 -17.07 -22.91
C MET A 312 12.88 -16.54 -21.48
N ALA A 313 12.42 -15.30 -21.26
CA ALA A 313 12.48 -14.64 -19.95
C ALA A 313 11.38 -15.16 -19.02
N GLU A 314 11.75 -15.90 -17.97
CA GLU A 314 10.79 -16.38 -16.97
C GLU A 314 10.55 -15.31 -15.90
N ILE A 315 9.35 -14.69 -15.92
CA ILE A 315 8.90 -13.81 -14.84
C ILE A 315 8.52 -14.69 -13.64
N LYS A 316 9.31 -14.62 -12.55
CA LYS A 316 9.16 -15.53 -11.42
C LYS A 316 9.33 -14.83 -10.07
N ARG A 317 8.27 -14.82 -9.27
CA ARG A 317 8.27 -14.28 -7.90
C ARG A 317 9.08 -15.15 -6.92
N ALA A 318 8.96 -16.49 -7.01
CA ALA A 318 9.63 -17.46 -6.14
C ALA A 318 9.94 -18.80 -6.84
N SER A 319 10.85 -19.61 -6.28
CA SER A 319 11.12 -20.98 -6.76
C SER A 319 11.21 -22.02 -5.64
N PRO A 320 10.85 -23.30 -5.90
CA PRO A 320 10.93 -24.37 -4.90
C PRO A 320 12.33 -24.60 -4.30
N SER A 321 13.39 -24.24 -5.03
CA SER A 321 14.77 -24.44 -4.59
C SER A 321 15.38 -23.24 -3.85
N LYS A 322 14.77 -22.05 -3.88
CA LYS A 322 15.36 -20.82 -3.32
C LYS A 322 14.39 -19.85 -2.65
N GLY A 323 13.09 -20.12 -2.60
CA GLY A 323 12.09 -19.21 -2.04
C GLY A 323 11.88 -17.97 -2.91
N MET A 324 11.60 -16.81 -2.27
CA MET A 324 11.39 -15.53 -2.96
C MET A 324 12.64 -15.10 -3.75
N ILE A 325 12.45 -14.75 -5.02
CA ILE A 325 13.52 -14.33 -5.94
C ILE A 325 13.50 -12.83 -6.18
N ALA A 326 12.32 -12.20 -6.25
CA ALA A 326 12.17 -10.76 -6.50
C ALA A 326 10.99 -10.17 -5.73
N GLU A 327 11.27 -9.43 -4.65
CA GLU A 327 10.26 -8.71 -3.85
C GLU A 327 9.62 -7.55 -4.62
N ASN A 328 10.34 -6.96 -5.57
CA ASN A 328 9.95 -5.74 -6.30
C ASN A 328 9.49 -5.98 -7.74
N ALA A 329 9.21 -7.22 -8.15
CA ALA A 329 8.76 -7.53 -9.51
C ALA A 329 7.37 -6.91 -9.78
N CYS A 330 7.30 -5.95 -10.71
CA CYS A 330 6.11 -5.13 -10.95
C CYS A 330 5.02 -5.88 -11.75
N ALA A 331 4.27 -6.72 -11.04
CA ALA A 331 2.96 -7.23 -11.39
C ALA A 331 2.08 -7.13 -10.12
N PRO A 332 0.76 -6.93 -10.21
CA PRO A 332 -0.09 -6.56 -9.06
C PRO A 332 0.11 -7.50 -7.86
N ALA A 333 0.30 -6.90 -6.69
CA ALA A 333 0.82 -7.59 -5.50
C ALA A 333 -0.17 -8.60 -4.89
N GLN A 334 0.38 -9.59 -4.17
CA GLN A 334 -0.31 -10.58 -3.31
C GLN A 334 -0.98 -11.80 -3.97
N LEU A 335 -0.53 -12.27 -5.14
CA LEU A 335 -0.92 -13.58 -5.67
C LEU A 335 0.27 -14.48 -6.00
N GLU A 336 0.15 -15.76 -5.63
CA GLU A 336 0.97 -16.85 -6.18
C GLU A 336 0.69 -16.98 -7.69
N SER A 337 1.61 -17.59 -8.46
CA SER A 337 1.53 -17.57 -9.93
C SER A 337 0.19 -18.12 -10.44
N SER A 338 -0.62 -17.21 -10.97
CA SER A 338 -2.03 -17.42 -11.27
C SER A 338 -2.30 -17.31 -12.78
N ILE A 339 -3.48 -17.77 -13.21
CA ILE A 339 -3.94 -17.53 -14.58
C ILE A 339 -4.10 -16.02 -14.87
N ASP A 340 -4.33 -15.21 -13.83
CA ASP A 340 -4.44 -13.76 -13.93
C ASP A 340 -3.10 -13.05 -14.11
N ASP A 341 -1.98 -13.60 -13.62
CA ASP A 341 -0.64 -13.09 -13.97
C ASP A 341 -0.39 -13.27 -15.48
N LEU A 342 -0.83 -14.39 -16.08
CA LEU A 342 -0.73 -14.62 -17.52
C LEU A 342 -1.63 -13.66 -18.32
N ARG A 343 -2.84 -13.39 -17.84
CA ARG A 343 -3.74 -12.35 -18.41
C ARG A 343 -3.10 -10.96 -18.31
N ALA A 344 -2.52 -10.60 -17.17
CA ALA A 344 -1.87 -9.30 -16.95
C ALA A 344 -0.64 -9.10 -17.84
N VAL A 345 0.19 -10.15 -17.99
CA VAL A 345 1.32 -10.15 -18.94
C VAL A 345 0.81 -10.06 -20.39
N ARG A 346 -0.26 -10.77 -20.75
CA ARG A 346 -0.85 -10.62 -22.09
C ARG A 346 -1.37 -9.21 -22.32
N GLN A 347 -2.06 -8.61 -21.35
CA GLN A 347 -2.65 -7.28 -21.42
C GLN A 347 -1.58 -6.17 -21.54
N SER A 348 -0.45 -6.30 -20.84
CA SER A 348 0.66 -5.33 -20.95
C SER A 348 1.35 -5.33 -22.32
N LEU A 349 1.13 -6.38 -23.11
CA LEU A 349 1.63 -6.58 -24.48
C LEU A 349 0.53 -6.35 -25.55
N GLU A 350 -0.57 -5.67 -25.22
CA GLU A 350 -1.55 -5.23 -26.21
C GLU A 350 -1.03 -4.02 -27.00
N GLY A 351 -1.37 -3.94 -28.30
CA GLY A 351 -0.88 -2.91 -29.22
C GLY A 351 0.59 -3.07 -29.67
N VAL A 352 1.40 -3.90 -29.00
CA VAL A 352 2.80 -4.16 -29.39
C VAL A 352 2.85 -5.07 -30.62
N THR A 353 3.16 -4.49 -31.78
CA THR A 353 3.19 -5.19 -33.09
C THR A 353 4.17 -6.36 -33.13
N ASN A 354 5.31 -6.25 -32.43
CA ASN A 354 6.34 -7.29 -32.34
C ASN A 354 6.41 -7.94 -30.95
N ARG A 355 5.26 -8.22 -30.31
CA ARG A 355 5.21 -8.81 -28.96
C ARG A 355 5.93 -10.18 -28.87
N PRO A 356 6.51 -10.54 -27.71
CA PRO A 356 6.98 -11.92 -27.48
C PRO A 356 5.81 -12.91 -27.46
N ALA A 357 6.14 -14.20 -27.64
CA ALA A 357 5.23 -15.30 -27.36
C ALA A 357 5.17 -15.60 -25.86
N ILE A 358 4.00 -15.99 -25.36
CA ILE A 358 3.72 -16.20 -23.93
C ILE A 358 3.60 -17.70 -23.64
N LEU A 359 4.45 -18.20 -22.75
CA LEU A 359 4.45 -19.58 -22.26
C LEU A 359 3.71 -19.69 -20.90
N ARG A 360 2.68 -20.53 -20.82
CA ARG A 360 2.16 -20.99 -19.52
C ARG A 360 3.09 -22.08 -18.97
N LYS A 361 3.99 -21.70 -18.05
CA LYS A 361 4.91 -22.64 -17.39
C LYS A 361 4.25 -23.25 -16.14
N GLU A 362 3.56 -24.38 -16.32
CA GLU A 362 2.86 -25.10 -15.24
C GLU A 362 2.98 -26.63 -15.41
N PHE A 363 2.66 -27.38 -14.36
CA PHE A 363 2.43 -28.82 -14.41
C PHE A 363 1.05 -29.11 -15.05
N VAL A 364 1.03 -29.28 -16.38
CA VAL A 364 -0.18 -29.57 -17.16
C VAL A 364 -0.44 -31.07 -17.25
N PHE A 365 -1.65 -31.51 -16.90
CA PHE A 365 -2.10 -32.91 -16.96
C PHE A 365 -3.57 -33.08 -17.41
N ASP A 366 -4.31 -31.99 -17.59
CA ASP A 366 -5.70 -31.98 -18.04
C ASP A 366 -5.89 -30.99 -19.21
N GLU A 367 -6.68 -31.37 -20.22
CA GLU A 367 -7.03 -30.53 -21.37
C GLU A 367 -7.69 -29.21 -20.92
N TYR A 368 -8.39 -29.24 -19.78
CA TYR A 368 -8.90 -28.06 -19.09
C TYR A 368 -7.84 -26.96 -18.92
N GLN A 369 -6.64 -27.30 -18.43
CA GLN A 369 -5.57 -26.33 -18.20
C GLN A 369 -5.05 -25.74 -19.52
N ILE A 370 -5.06 -26.52 -20.61
CA ILE A 370 -4.63 -26.06 -21.94
C ILE A 370 -5.66 -25.07 -22.52
N LEU A 371 -6.95 -25.39 -22.42
CA LEU A 371 -8.02 -24.52 -22.90
C LEU A 371 -8.08 -23.19 -22.11
N GLU A 372 -7.95 -23.28 -20.78
CA GLU A 372 -7.84 -22.12 -19.91
C GLU A 372 -6.63 -21.24 -20.29
N ALA A 373 -5.47 -21.86 -20.58
CA ALA A 373 -4.27 -21.14 -21.02
C ALA A 373 -4.52 -20.36 -22.32
N ARG A 374 -5.16 -21.02 -23.28
CA ARG A 374 -5.47 -20.45 -24.60
C ARG A 374 -6.39 -19.23 -24.49
N LEU A 375 -7.41 -19.31 -23.63
CA LEU A 375 -8.36 -18.22 -23.35
C LEU A 375 -7.72 -17.06 -22.60
N ALA A 376 -6.80 -17.35 -21.67
CA ALA A 376 -6.03 -16.32 -20.96
C ALA A 376 -4.96 -15.63 -21.85
N GLY A 377 -4.72 -16.13 -23.07
CA GLY A 377 -3.84 -15.53 -24.06
C GLY A 377 -2.43 -16.12 -24.12
N ALA A 378 -2.24 -17.36 -23.67
CA ALA A 378 -1.00 -18.10 -23.91
C ALA A 378 -0.85 -18.43 -25.40
N ASP A 379 0.40 -18.43 -25.87
CA ASP A 379 0.77 -18.87 -27.22
C ASP A 379 1.30 -20.31 -27.24
N THR A 380 1.80 -20.78 -26.09
CA THR A 380 2.36 -22.12 -25.85
C THR A 380 2.20 -22.52 -24.37
N ILE A 381 2.30 -23.82 -24.09
CA ILE A 381 2.15 -24.45 -22.78
C ILE A 381 3.30 -25.44 -22.54
N LEU A 382 3.62 -25.72 -21.28
CA LEU A 382 4.62 -26.72 -20.89
C LEU A 382 4.00 -28.11 -20.75
N LEU A 383 4.60 -29.15 -21.35
CA LEU A 383 4.30 -30.56 -21.05
C LEU A 383 5.55 -31.24 -20.52
N ILE A 384 5.48 -31.99 -19.41
CA ILE A 384 6.66 -32.58 -18.76
C ILE A 384 6.62 -34.10 -18.93
N VAL A 385 7.57 -34.68 -19.66
CA VAL A 385 7.57 -36.12 -19.96
C VAL A 385 7.68 -36.97 -18.69
N LYS A 386 8.53 -36.57 -17.74
CA LYS A 386 8.75 -37.24 -16.43
C LYS A 386 7.49 -37.40 -15.57
N MET A 387 6.41 -36.65 -15.87
CA MET A 387 5.17 -36.59 -15.09
C MET A 387 3.98 -37.29 -15.78
N LEU A 388 4.04 -37.48 -17.09
CA LEU A 388 2.90 -37.88 -17.92
C LEU A 388 3.14 -39.27 -18.51
N SER A 389 2.11 -40.13 -18.52
CA SER A 389 2.16 -41.35 -19.33
C SER A 389 2.24 -40.98 -20.82
N VAL A 390 2.82 -41.85 -21.65
CA VAL A 390 2.99 -41.56 -23.09
C VAL A 390 1.64 -41.31 -23.76
N GLU A 391 0.59 -42.02 -23.36
CA GLU A 391 -0.78 -41.85 -23.84
C GLU A 391 -1.36 -40.47 -23.46
N LEU A 392 -1.17 -40.06 -22.20
CA LEU A 392 -1.66 -38.76 -21.71
C LEU A 392 -0.88 -37.60 -22.33
N LEU A 393 0.45 -37.72 -22.42
CA LEU A 393 1.33 -36.76 -23.10
C LEU A 393 0.90 -36.57 -24.57
N THR A 394 0.69 -37.67 -25.29
CA THR A 394 0.27 -37.66 -26.70
C THR A 394 -1.08 -36.96 -26.87
N ARG A 395 -2.05 -37.27 -25.99
CA ARG A 395 -3.37 -36.61 -25.99
C ARG A 395 -3.26 -35.11 -25.76
N LEU A 396 -2.54 -34.69 -24.72
CA LEU A 396 -2.37 -33.28 -24.36
C LEU A 396 -1.60 -32.49 -25.43
N TYR A 397 -0.60 -33.12 -26.06
CA TYR A 397 0.16 -32.54 -27.17
C TYR A 397 -0.74 -32.25 -28.38
N HIS A 398 -1.51 -33.26 -28.84
CA HIS A 398 -2.44 -33.06 -29.96
C HIS A 398 -3.58 -32.08 -29.64
N TYR A 399 -4.08 -32.06 -28.41
CA TYR A 399 -5.07 -31.07 -27.98
C TYR A 399 -4.50 -29.65 -27.98
N SER A 400 -3.27 -29.45 -27.52
CA SER A 400 -2.61 -28.13 -27.61
C SER A 400 -2.43 -27.69 -29.07
N ARG A 401 -2.00 -28.60 -29.96
CA ARG A 401 -1.88 -28.34 -31.41
C ARG A 401 -3.21 -27.96 -32.04
N SER A 402 -4.33 -28.58 -31.65
CA SER A 402 -5.65 -28.25 -32.22
C SER A 402 -6.12 -26.83 -31.86
N LEU A 403 -5.65 -26.28 -30.74
CA LEU A 403 -5.84 -24.88 -30.33
C LEU A 403 -4.78 -23.91 -30.91
N GLY A 404 -3.92 -24.40 -31.81
CA GLY A 404 -2.84 -23.65 -32.48
C GLY A 404 -1.53 -23.54 -31.68
N MET A 405 -1.47 -24.09 -30.47
CA MET A 405 -0.34 -23.94 -29.54
C MET A 405 0.62 -25.12 -29.64
N GLU A 406 1.82 -24.91 -30.19
CA GLU A 406 2.93 -25.88 -30.09
C GLU A 406 3.45 -25.92 -28.64
N PRO A 407 3.41 -27.06 -27.94
CA PRO A 407 3.95 -27.17 -26.58
C PRO A 407 5.47 -27.06 -26.53
N LEU A 408 5.98 -26.57 -25.40
CA LEU A 408 7.36 -26.85 -24.97
C LEU A 408 7.37 -28.20 -24.24
N VAL A 409 7.91 -29.24 -24.87
CA VAL A 409 7.99 -30.58 -24.27
C VAL A 409 9.26 -30.70 -23.43
N GLU A 410 9.14 -30.75 -22.11
CA GLU A 410 10.24 -30.75 -21.14
C GLU A 410 10.76 -32.18 -20.86
N VAL A 411 12.07 -32.35 -21.01
CA VAL A 411 12.82 -33.61 -20.81
C VAL A 411 14.08 -33.38 -19.98
N ASN A 412 14.57 -34.44 -19.34
CA ASN A 412 15.78 -34.44 -18.51
C ASN A 412 16.71 -35.65 -18.80
N THR A 413 16.18 -36.77 -19.30
CA THR A 413 16.97 -37.99 -19.60
C THR A 413 16.93 -38.40 -21.09
N PRO A 414 17.83 -39.28 -21.57
CA PRO A 414 17.79 -39.85 -22.92
C PRO A 414 16.47 -40.55 -23.26
N GLU A 415 15.88 -41.25 -22.29
CA GLU A 415 14.62 -41.97 -22.46
C GLU A 415 13.45 -40.99 -22.67
N GLU A 416 13.43 -39.92 -21.88
CA GLU A 416 12.46 -38.83 -22.01
C GLU A 416 12.63 -38.07 -23.34
N MET A 417 13.87 -37.82 -23.75
CA MET A 417 14.20 -37.22 -25.06
C MET A 417 13.68 -38.09 -26.21
N LYS A 418 13.91 -39.40 -26.16
CA LYS A 418 13.41 -40.35 -27.16
C LYS A 418 11.89 -40.33 -27.26
N ILE A 419 11.16 -40.23 -26.14
CA ILE A 419 9.70 -40.10 -26.13
C ILE A 419 9.27 -38.78 -26.81
N ALA A 420 9.90 -37.65 -26.48
CA ALA A 420 9.58 -36.36 -27.09
C ALA A 420 9.88 -36.30 -28.61
N VAL A 421 10.95 -36.95 -29.06
CA VAL A 421 11.28 -37.09 -30.49
C VAL A 421 10.27 -38.01 -31.20
N GLN A 422 9.88 -39.14 -30.59
CA GLN A 422 8.88 -40.05 -31.15
C GLN A 422 7.48 -39.46 -31.21
N LEU A 423 7.13 -38.58 -30.27
CA LEU A 423 5.91 -37.77 -30.29
C LEU A 423 5.88 -36.75 -31.45
N GLY A 424 7.04 -36.41 -32.02
CA GLY A 424 7.16 -35.41 -33.07
C GLY A 424 7.05 -33.97 -32.56
N ALA A 425 7.58 -33.69 -31.36
CA ALA A 425 7.66 -32.34 -30.80
C ALA A 425 8.52 -31.40 -31.69
N GLU A 426 7.99 -30.25 -32.09
CA GLU A 426 8.78 -29.23 -32.80
C GLU A 426 9.68 -28.45 -31.83
N VAL A 427 9.29 -28.30 -30.56
CA VAL A 427 10.07 -27.61 -29.52
C VAL A 427 10.27 -28.50 -28.29
N ILE A 428 11.53 -28.83 -28.00
CA ILE A 428 11.93 -29.65 -26.84
C ILE A 428 12.75 -28.80 -25.86
N GLY A 429 12.35 -28.80 -24.59
CA GLY A 429 13.06 -28.13 -23.51
C GLY A 429 13.88 -29.12 -22.68
N VAL A 430 15.20 -29.01 -22.68
CA VAL A 430 16.04 -29.81 -21.78
C VAL A 430 16.14 -29.09 -20.44
N ASN A 431 15.55 -29.66 -19.40
CA ASN A 431 15.68 -29.16 -18.04
C ASN A 431 16.99 -29.68 -17.43
N ASN A 432 17.97 -28.78 -17.31
CA ASN A 432 19.26 -29.06 -16.68
C ASN A 432 19.15 -29.24 -15.16
N ARG A 433 17.96 -29.07 -14.57
CA ARG A 433 17.66 -29.43 -13.17
C ARG A 433 16.84 -30.73 -13.14
N ASP A 434 17.33 -31.75 -12.45
CA ASP A 434 16.51 -32.95 -12.20
C ASP A 434 15.37 -32.60 -11.23
N LEU A 435 14.12 -32.83 -11.66
CA LEU A 435 12.91 -32.59 -10.86
C LEU A 435 12.74 -33.52 -9.65
N THR A 436 13.64 -34.48 -9.43
CA THR A 436 13.62 -35.41 -8.29
C THR A 436 14.70 -35.08 -7.24
N SER A 437 15.94 -34.83 -7.65
CA SER A 437 17.04 -34.44 -6.74
C SER A 437 17.14 -32.92 -6.53
N PHE A 438 16.70 -32.12 -7.49
CA PHE A 438 16.87 -30.66 -7.62
C PHE A 438 18.31 -30.20 -7.89
N GLU A 439 19.22 -31.13 -8.13
CA GLU A 439 20.58 -30.84 -8.60
C GLU A 439 20.57 -30.27 -10.03
N VAL A 440 21.60 -29.48 -10.37
CA VAL A 440 21.72 -28.80 -11.67
C VAL A 440 23.00 -29.25 -12.36
N ASP A 441 22.85 -29.80 -13.56
CA ASP A 441 23.95 -30.13 -14.46
C ASP A 441 23.68 -29.56 -15.85
N LEU A 442 24.40 -28.48 -16.18
CA LEU A 442 24.34 -27.79 -17.47
C LEU A 442 24.83 -28.66 -18.65
N GLY A 443 25.62 -29.70 -18.38
CA GLY A 443 26.04 -30.68 -19.39
C GLY A 443 24.90 -31.59 -19.87
N THR A 444 23.73 -31.58 -19.20
CA THR A 444 22.57 -32.37 -19.59
C THR A 444 22.07 -32.00 -20.97
N THR A 445 21.96 -30.70 -21.29
CA THR A 445 21.58 -30.23 -22.63
C THR A 445 22.54 -30.76 -23.70
N SER A 446 23.85 -30.56 -23.52
CA SER A 446 24.88 -30.97 -24.48
C SER A 446 24.84 -32.48 -24.76
N ARG A 447 24.67 -33.32 -23.73
CA ARG A 447 24.59 -34.80 -23.88
C ARG A 447 23.31 -35.30 -24.57
N LEU A 448 22.28 -34.47 -24.68
CA LEU A 448 21.01 -34.83 -25.34
C LEU A 448 20.87 -34.28 -26.76
N MET A 449 21.77 -33.39 -27.21
CA MET A 449 21.73 -32.83 -28.57
C MET A 449 21.90 -33.89 -29.67
N ASP A 450 22.70 -34.93 -29.45
CA ASP A 450 22.95 -35.98 -30.45
C ASP A 450 21.72 -36.88 -30.74
N GLN A 451 20.62 -36.70 -30.01
CA GLN A 451 19.39 -37.50 -30.12
C GLN A 451 18.26 -36.77 -30.87
N VAL A 452 18.42 -35.48 -31.20
CA VAL A 452 17.43 -34.69 -31.93
C VAL A 452 17.81 -34.53 -33.40
N ASN A 453 16.81 -34.29 -34.25
CA ASN A 453 17.02 -33.91 -35.65
C ASN A 453 17.20 -32.38 -35.78
N GLU A 454 17.80 -31.92 -36.89
CA GLU A 454 18.10 -30.50 -37.13
C GLU A 454 16.87 -29.57 -37.18
N ASN A 455 15.66 -30.10 -37.44
CA ASN A 455 14.43 -29.32 -37.53
C ASN A 455 13.81 -29.02 -36.15
N THR A 456 14.10 -29.85 -35.15
CA THR A 456 13.61 -29.69 -33.77
C THR A 456 14.33 -28.54 -33.06
N ILE A 457 13.56 -27.63 -32.47
CA ILE A 457 14.07 -26.50 -31.69
C ILE A 457 14.37 -26.97 -30.27
N VAL A 458 15.65 -27.22 -29.96
CA VAL A 458 16.08 -27.50 -28.58
C VAL A 458 16.28 -26.21 -27.79
N CYS A 459 15.72 -26.18 -26.59
CA CYS A 459 15.78 -25.09 -25.63
C CYS A 459 16.46 -25.54 -24.33
N ALA A 460 17.53 -24.88 -23.89
CA ALA A 460 18.16 -25.18 -22.60
C ALA A 460 17.40 -24.48 -21.45
N LEU A 461 16.96 -25.22 -20.44
CA LEU A 461 16.19 -24.71 -19.31
C LEU A 461 16.94 -24.93 -18.00
N SER A 462 16.72 -24.03 -17.02
CA SER A 462 17.30 -24.05 -15.67
C SER A 462 18.82 -23.88 -15.60
N GLY A 463 19.30 -23.37 -14.45
CA GLY A 463 20.73 -23.33 -14.10
C GLY A 463 21.55 -22.19 -14.72
N ILE A 464 21.10 -21.63 -15.84
CA ILE A 464 21.79 -20.56 -16.56
C ILE A 464 21.87 -19.29 -15.69
N SER A 465 23.10 -18.89 -15.38
CA SER A 465 23.45 -17.81 -14.46
C SER A 465 24.15 -16.64 -15.17
N GLY A 466 24.80 -16.87 -16.31
CA GLY A 466 25.40 -15.82 -17.13
C GLY A 466 25.93 -16.28 -18.49
N PRO A 467 26.62 -15.39 -19.24
CA PRO A 467 27.05 -15.64 -20.63
C PRO A 467 27.93 -16.87 -20.82
N LYS A 468 28.79 -17.20 -19.84
CA LYS A 468 29.70 -18.35 -19.90
C LYS A 468 28.96 -19.68 -19.96
N ASP A 469 27.78 -19.77 -19.33
CA ASP A 469 26.99 -21.00 -19.23
C ASP A 469 26.38 -21.41 -20.58
N VAL A 470 26.27 -20.47 -21.53
CA VAL A 470 25.61 -20.67 -22.82
C VAL A 470 26.58 -20.70 -24.01
N GLU A 471 27.89 -20.53 -23.78
CA GLU A 471 28.93 -20.64 -24.82
C GLU A 471 29.01 -22.03 -25.46
N ALA A 472 28.69 -23.09 -24.69
CA ALA A 472 28.52 -24.45 -25.21
C ALA A 472 27.30 -24.53 -26.14
N TYR A 473 26.14 -24.09 -25.63
CA TYR A 473 24.86 -24.13 -26.32
C TYR A 473 24.87 -23.38 -27.67
N LYS A 474 25.55 -22.22 -27.75
CA LYS A 474 25.76 -21.48 -29.01
C LYS A 474 26.47 -22.30 -30.08
N ARG A 475 27.48 -23.10 -29.70
CA ARG A 475 28.25 -23.95 -30.62
C ARG A 475 27.55 -25.26 -30.95
N GLU A 476 26.78 -25.79 -30.01
CA GLU A 476 26.08 -27.08 -30.11
C GLU A 476 24.72 -26.97 -30.82
N GLY A 477 24.33 -25.77 -31.28
CA GLY A 477 23.16 -25.57 -32.12
C GLY A 477 21.83 -25.44 -31.38
N VAL A 478 21.84 -25.40 -30.05
CA VAL A 478 20.69 -25.03 -29.20
C VAL A 478 20.11 -23.70 -29.70
N LYS A 479 18.78 -23.58 -29.73
CA LYS A 479 18.10 -22.42 -30.35
C LYS A 479 17.54 -21.43 -29.36
N ALA A 480 17.25 -21.84 -28.13
CA ALA A 480 16.78 -20.93 -27.09
C ALA A 480 17.26 -21.30 -25.69
N ILE A 481 17.16 -20.34 -24.78
CA ILE A 481 17.49 -20.50 -23.37
C ILE A 481 16.34 -19.95 -22.49
N LEU A 482 15.99 -20.65 -21.42
CA LEU A 482 15.04 -20.17 -20.41
C LEU A 482 15.79 -19.65 -19.18
N VAL A 483 15.67 -18.35 -18.92
CA VAL A 483 16.34 -17.69 -17.80
C VAL A 483 15.34 -16.90 -16.98
N GLY A 484 15.24 -17.25 -15.69
CA GLY A 484 14.40 -16.56 -14.71
C GLY A 484 15.24 -15.87 -13.64
N GLU A 485 15.79 -16.65 -12.70
CA GLU A 485 16.44 -16.10 -11.49
C GLU A 485 17.54 -15.07 -11.78
N ALA A 486 18.48 -15.38 -12.68
CA ALA A 486 19.58 -14.47 -13.00
C ALA A 486 19.10 -13.16 -13.64
N LEU A 487 18.07 -13.25 -14.49
CA LEU A 487 17.43 -12.10 -15.12
C LEU A 487 16.74 -11.20 -14.09
N MET A 488 16.05 -11.78 -13.11
CA MET A 488 15.35 -11.06 -12.03
C MET A 488 16.30 -10.45 -11.00
N ARG A 489 17.55 -10.94 -10.89
CA ARG A 489 18.59 -10.41 -10.00
C ARG A 489 19.53 -9.39 -10.67
N ALA A 490 19.48 -9.25 -12.00
CA ALA A 490 20.37 -8.36 -12.75
C ALA A 490 20.12 -6.88 -12.40
N SER A 491 21.18 -6.16 -11.99
CA SER A 491 21.11 -4.72 -11.71
C SER A 491 20.86 -3.86 -12.97
N ASN A 492 21.31 -4.35 -14.12
CA ASN A 492 20.92 -3.86 -15.45
C ASN A 492 20.52 -5.06 -16.30
N THR A 493 19.21 -5.29 -16.40
CA THR A 493 18.61 -6.40 -17.16
C THR A 493 18.98 -6.34 -18.64
N SER A 494 19.00 -5.15 -19.25
CA SER A 494 19.31 -4.98 -20.68
C SER A 494 20.76 -5.34 -21.02
N ALA A 495 21.71 -4.94 -20.17
CA ALA A 495 23.12 -5.33 -20.32
C ALA A 495 23.30 -6.84 -20.14
N PHE A 496 22.70 -7.42 -19.10
CA PHE A 496 22.74 -8.85 -18.85
C PHE A 496 22.19 -9.68 -20.03
N VAL A 497 21.07 -9.26 -20.63
CA VAL A 497 20.49 -9.93 -21.81
C VAL A 497 21.40 -9.81 -23.04
N ALA A 498 21.97 -8.64 -23.30
CA ALA A 498 22.87 -8.45 -24.43
C ALA A 498 24.12 -9.34 -24.33
N GLU A 499 24.79 -9.35 -23.17
CA GLU A 499 25.96 -10.19 -22.91
C GLU A 499 25.61 -11.68 -23.02
N LEU A 500 24.50 -12.11 -22.42
CA LEU A 500 24.03 -13.51 -22.42
C LEU A 500 23.80 -14.02 -23.85
N LEU A 501 23.18 -13.22 -24.71
CA LEU A 501 22.92 -13.56 -26.10
C LEU A 501 24.14 -13.40 -27.03
N GLY A 502 25.27 -12.90 -26.51
CA GLY A 502 26.52 -12.73 -27.25
C GLY A 502 26.61 -11.44 -28.06
N GLY A 503 25.80 -10.43 -27.75
CA GLY A 503 25.95 -9.06 -28.25
C GLY A 503 26.82 -8.19 -27.34
N SER A 504 27.32 -7.08 -27.86
CA SER A 504 27.89 -6.00 -27.05
C SER A 504 26.76 -5.12 -26.49
N TYR A 505 26.77 -4.87 -25.17
CA TYR A 505 25.98 -3.77 -24.60
C TYR A 505 26.77 -2.47 -24.77
N GLU A 506 26.52 -1.76 -25.88
CA GLU A 506 26.84 -0.33 -25.90
C GLU A 506 25.78 0.39 -25.08
N GLU A 507 26.18 0.91 -23.90
CA GLU A 507 25.39 1.89 -23.19
C GLU A 507 25.19 3.08 -24.11
N SER A 508 23.98 3.24 -24.67
CA SER A 508 23.74 4.21 -25.74
C SER A 508 24.15 5.61 -25.27
N ALA A 509 25.26 6.11 -25.83
CA ALA A 509 25.81 7.42 -25.49
C ALA A 509 24.72 8.47 -25.74
N GLN A 510 24.08 8.93 -24.64
CA GLN A 510 22.83 9.70 -24.58
C GLN A 510 22.20 9.93 -25.96
N ALA A 511 21.43 8.94 -26.44
CA ALA A 511 20.82 8.94 -27.77
C ALA A 511 20.34 10.35 -28.12
N SER A 512 20.93 10.94 -29.16
CA SER A 512 20.99 12.38 -29.39
C SER A 512 19.62 13.01 -29.18
N ARG A 513 19.47 13.69 -28.04
CA ARG A 513 18.14 13.96 -27.45
C ARG A 513 17.23 14.64 -28.46
N ALA A 514 16.22 13.90 -28.92
CA ALA A 514 15.15 14.47 -29.72
C ALA A 514 14.53 15.63 -28.94
N SER A 515 14.28 16.75 -29.63
CA SER A 515 13.64 17.92 -29.04
C SER A 515 12.27 17.55 -28.45
N PRO A 516 11.86 18.09 -27.30
CA PRO A 516 10.52 17.86 -26.77
C PRO A 516 9.43 18.19 -27.80
N LEU A 517 8.39 17.35 -27.85
CA LEU A 517 7.16 17.60 -28.61
C LEU A 517 6.56 18.95 -28.22
N VAL A 518 6.24 19.79 -29.19
CA VAL A 518 5.59 21.08 -28.95
C VAL A 518 4.11 20.99 -29.29
N LYS A 519 3.24 21.15 -28.29
CA LYS A 519 1.80 21.26 -28.45
C LYS A 519 1.31 22.69 -28.19
N ILE A 520 0.54 23.23 -29.12
CA ILE A 520 -0.14 24.53 -28.98
C ILE A 520 -1.64 24.27 -28.83
N CYS A 521 -2.25 24.67 -27.73
CA CYS A 521 -3.57 24.22 -27.31
C CYS A 521 -4.59 25.36 -27.12
N GLY A 522 -5.81 25.14 -27.57
CA GLY A 522 -6.88 26.13 -27.57
C GLY A 522 -6.83 27.06 -28.79
N THR A 523 -6.37 26.55 -29.94
CA THR A 523 -6.38 27.23 -31.23
C THR A 523 -7.79 27.47 -31.72
N ARG A 524 -8.09 28.68 -32.21
CA ARG A 524 -9.45 29.13 -32.54
C ARG A 524 -9.64 29.69 -33.95
N SER A 525 -8.58 29.71 -34.76
CA SER A 525 -8.62 30.20 -36.14
C SER A 525 -7.65 29.44 -37.04
N GLU A 526 -7.91 29.51 -38.35
CA GLU A 526 -7.02 29.04 -39.40
C GLU A 526 -5.62 29.68 -39.31
N ASP A 527 -5.56 31.00 -39.10
CA ASP A 527 -4.29 31.73 -38.98
C ASP A 527 -3.49 31.33 -37.73
N GLY A 528 -4.17 31.11 -36.59
CA GLY A 528 -3.53 30.61 -35.36
C GLY A 528 -2.97 29.20 -35.53
N ALA A 529 -3.68 28.33 -36.26
CA ALA A 529 -3.20 27.00 -36.61
C ALA A 529 -1.97 27.07 -37.54
N ARG A 530 -2.02 27.93 -38.56
CA ARG A 530 -0.90 28.17 -39.49
C ARG A 530 0.34 28.70 -38.76
N ALA A 531 0.19 29.76 -37.96
CA ALA A 531 1.27 30.35 -37.18
C ALA A 531 1.92 29.35 -36.21
N ALA A 532 1.12 28.50 -35.55
CA ALA A 532 1.65 27.44 -34.68
C ALA A 532 2.51 26.41 -35.46
N ILE A 533 2.08 26.01 -36.67
CA ILE A 533 2.80 25.05 -37.52
C ILE A 533 4.09 25.67 -38.08
N GLU A 534 4.03 26.93 -38.49
CA GLU A 534 5.18 27.70 -39.00
C GLU A 534 6.19 28.04 -37.89
N ALA A 535 5.75 28.15 -36.64
CA ALA A 535 6.63 28.19 -35.45
C ALA A 535 7.24 26.83 -35.09
N GLY A 536 6.79 25.75 -35.72
CA GLY A 536 7.34 24.41 -35.58
C GLY A 536 6.58 23.47 -34.62
N ALA A 537 5.33 23.77 -34.24
CA ALA A 537 4.52 22.86 -33.42
C ALA A 537 4.42 21.45 -34.03
N ASP A 538 4.51 20.42 -33.18
CA ASP A 538 4.21 19.03 -33.54
C ASP A 538 2.70 18.75 -33.47
N LEU A 539 2.01 19.38 -32.52
CA LEU A 539 0.61 19.12 -32.19
C LEU A 539 -0.20 20.45 -32.10
N VAL A 540 -1.36 20.50 -32.76
CA VAL A 540 -2.30 21.65 -32.69
C VAL A 540 -3.60 21.21 -32.03
N GLY A 541 -3.91 21.78 -30.87
CA GLY A 541 -5.06 21.41 -30.03
C GLY A 541 -6.25 22.34 -30.18
N ILE A 542 -7.41 21.77 -30.52
CA ILE A 542 -8.73 22.44 -30.50
C ILE A 542 -9.54 21.99 -29.29
N ILE A 543 -10.26 22.92 -28.65
CA ILE A 543 -11.07 22.62 -27.46
C ILE A 543 -12.51 22.36 -27.89
N GLN A 544 -12.99 21.15 -27.61
CA GLN A 544 -14.35 20.67 -27.91
C GLN A 544 -15.27 20.65 -26.68
N VAL A 545 -14.81 21.20 -25.56
CA VAL A 545 -15.52 21.25 -24.27
C VAL A 545 -16.53 22.39 -24.25
N GLN A 546 -17.83 22.09 -24.28
CA GLN A 546 -18.88 23.11 -24.28
C GLN A 546 -18.78 24.05 -23.06
N GLY A 547 -19.09 25.33 -23.27
CA GLY A 547 -19.08 26.35 -22.21
C GLY A 547 -17.69 26.87 -21.77
N ARG A 548 -16.59 26.45 -22.40
CA ARG A 548 -15.25 27.02 -22.13
C ARG A 548 -14.97 28.21 -23.06
N LYS A 549 -14.18 29.19 -22.60
CA LYS A 549 -13.87 30.41 -23.39
C LYS A 549 -13.12 30.14 -24.71
N ARG A 550 -12.43 29.00 -24.82
CA ARG A 550 -11.61 28.62 -25.98
C ARG A 550 -12.27 27.58 -26.89
N THR A 551 -13.54 27.25 -26.64
CA THR A 551 -14.27 26.26 -27.45
C THR A 551 -14.48 26.77 -28.87
N VAL A 552 -14.29 25.91 -29.86
CA VAL A 552 -14.57 26.20 -31.27
C VAL A 552 -15.87 25.50 -31.69
N SER A 553 -16.62 26.11 -32.61
CA SER A 553 -17.72 25.42 -33.30
C SER A 553 -17.16 24.43 -34.33
N ASP A 554 -17.94 23.39 -34.66
CA ASP A 554 -17.54 22.35 -35.60
C ASP A 554 -17.08 22.90 -36.96
N ASP A 555 -17.71 23.97 -37.47
CA ASP A 555 -17.30 24.62 -38.73
C ASP A 555 -15.91 25.24 -38.64
N VAL A 556 -15.57 25.86 -37.50
CA VAL A 556 -14.25 26.43 -37.23
C VAL A 556 -13.22 25.32 -37.02
N ALA A 557 -13.59 24.27 -36.27
CA ALA A 557 -12.75 23.10 -36.04
C ALA A 557 -12.41 22.36 -37.35
N LEU A 558 -13.37 22.25 -38.27
CA LEU A 558 -13.18 21.61 -39.57
C LEU A 558 -12.21 22.42 -40.46
N ARG A 559 -12.32 23.75 -40.49
CA ARG A 559 -11.36 24.60 -41.23
C ARG A 559 -9.97 24.57 -40.61
N ILE A 560 -9.86 24.55 -39.27
CA ILE A 560 -8.59 24.31 -38.58
C ILE A 560 -8.01 22.94 -38.98
N SER A 561 -8.82 21.88 -39.04
CA SER A 561 -8.39 20.54 -39.48
C SER A 561 -7.81 20.56 -40.90
N GLN A 562 -8.51 21.21 -41.84
CA GLN A 562 -8.04 21.40 -43.21
C GLN A 562 -6.70 22.15 -43.27
N VAL A 563 -6.50 23.19 -42.45
CA VAL A 563 -5.23 23.93 -42.38
C VAL A 563 -4.11 23.06 -41.77
N VAL A 564 -4.37 22.31 -40.69
CA VAL A 564 -3.39 21.44 -40.04
C VAL A 564 -2.92 20.31 -40.98
N LYS A 565 -3.83 19.78 -41.80
CA LYS A 565 -3.51 18.70 -42.77
C LYS A 565 -2.81 19.19 -44.03
N SER A 566 -3.11 20.40 -44.50
CA SER A 566 -2.53 20.97 -45.73
C SER A 566 -1.22 21.73 -45.50
N THR A 567 -0.99 22.28 -44.31
CA THR A 567 0.20 23.09 -44.02
C THR A 567 1.40 22.23 -43.68
N LYS A 568 2.46 22.33 -44.48
CA LYS A 568 3.74 21.64 -44.23
C LYS A 568 4.51 22.35 -43.12
N ARG A 569 5.24 21.59 -42.29
CA ARG A 569 6.18 22.16 -41.31
C ARG A 569 7.42 22.73 -42.02
N PRO A 570 8.00 23.86 -41.58
CA PRO A 570 9.17 24.47 -42.23
C PRO A 570 10.42 23.58 -42.18
N VAL A 571 10.58 22.84 -41.09
CA VAL A 571 11.62 21.82 -40.93
C VAL A 571 10.91 20.47 -40.87
N PRO A 572 11.03 19.61 -41.89
CA PRO A 572 10.58 18.23 -41.80
C PRO A 572 11.27 17.55 -40.62
N TYR A 573 10.54 16.76 -39.85
CA TYR A 573 11.20 15.84 -38.92
C TYR A 573 11.94 14.84 -39.80
N ALA A 574 13.28 14.89 -39.80
CA ALA A 574 14.08 13.84 -40.39
C ALA A 574 13.67 12.55 -39.70
N ALA A 575 12.89 11.71 -40.39
CA ALA A 575 12.54 10.39 -39.91
C ALA A 575 13.87 9.71 -39.60
N SER A 576 14.16 9.49 -38.32
CA SER A 576 15.43 8.88 -37.94
C SER A 576 15.49 7.56 -38.68
N THR A 577 16.57 7.35 -39.44
CA THR A 577 16.71 6.18 -40.31
C THR A 577 16.91 4.88 -39.53
N THR A 578 16.47 4.82 -38.26
CA THR A 578 16.46 3.70 -37.32
C THR A 578 15.37 2.67 -37.61
N GLN A 579 14.62 2.80 -38.72
CA GLN A 579 14.02 1.62 -39.37
C GLN A 579 15.03 0.82 -40.22
N GLY A 580 16.27 1.29 -40.35
CA GLY A 580 17.41 0.53 -40.88
C GLY A 580 18.62 0.61 -39.96
N THR A 581 19.01 -0.53 -39.36
CA THR A 581 20.14 -0.71 -38.41
C THR A 581 19.99 0.06 -37.08
N SER A 582 19.93 -0.57 -35.90
CA SER A 582 20.20 -1.98 -35.51
C SER A 582 18.96 -2.66 -34.89
N PRO A 583 18.70 -3.96 -35.17
CA PRO A 583 17.53 -4.70 -34.64
C PRO A 583 17.53 -4.99 -33.11
N ALA A 584 18.42 -4.37 -32.35
CA ALA A 584 18.97 -4.93 -31.11
C ALA A 584 18.70 -4.12 -29.82
N ALA A 585 17.96 -3.01 -29.90
CA ALA A 585 17.69 -2.16 -28.73
C ALA A 585 16.19 -2.17 -28.37
N SER A 586 15.85 -2.74 -27.21
CA SER A 586 14.52 -2.61 -26.61
C SER A 586 14.31 -1.19 -26.08
N VAL A 587 13.25 -0.52 -26.52
CA VAL A 587 12.87 0.84 -26.11
C VAL A 587 11.67 0.78 -25.15
N ASP A 588 11.60 1.63 -24.12
CA ASP A 588 10.43 1.67 -23.22
C ASP A 588 9.17 2.09 -23.98
N TYR A 589 8.00 1.62 -23.52
CA TYR A 589 6.70 1.94 -24.09
C TYR A 589 6.47 3.44 -24.32
N PHE A 590 6.82 4.31 -23.37
CA PHE A 590 6.56 5.75 -23.52
C PHE A 590 7.59 6.43 -24.43
N ASP A 591 8.83 5.94 -24.47
CA ASP A 591 9.82 6.39 -25.47
C ASP A 591 9.39 5.99 -26.90
N HIS A 592 8.86 4.78 -27.08
CA HIS A 592 8.26 4.37 -28.36
C HIS A 592 7.02 5.21 -28.71
N SER A 593 6.09 5.37 -27.76
CA SER A 593 4.81 6.08 -27.95
C SER A 593 4.99 7.58 -28.20
N THR A 594 6.10 8.18 -27.76
CA THR A 594 6.47 9.57 -28.10
C THR A 594 6.61 9.75 -29.62
N ASN A 595 7.08 8.75 -30.36
CA ASN A 595 7.22 8.82 -31.81
C ASN A 595 5.88 8.67 -32.55
N VAL A 596 4.88 8.03 -31.94
CA VAL A 596 3.52 7.90 -32.49
C VAL A 596 2.83 9.28 -32.57
N LEU A 597 3.23 10.22 -31.73
CA LEU A 597 2.75 11.61 -31.73
C LEU A 597 3.58 12.55 -32.62
N ARG A 598 4.35 12.01 -33.57
CA ARG A 598 5.06 12.79 -34.61
C ARG A 598 4.59 12.40 -36.01
N HIS A 599 4.48 13.40 -36.87
CA HIS A 599 4.31 13.20 -38.31
C HIS A 599 5.47 13.86 -39.04
N PRO A 600 6.07 13.22 -40.08
CA PRO A 600 7.30 13.72 -40.71
C PRO A 600 7.16 15.14 -41.30
N ASN A 601 6.02 15.44 -41.95
CA ASN A 601 5.88 16.64 -42.80
C ASN A 601 4.83 17.68 -42.35
N ARG A 602 4.03 17.43 -41.30
CA ARG A 602 2.95 18.32 -40.82
C ARG A 602 2.77 18.18 -39.30
N ALA A 603 1.93 19.02 -38.70
CA ALA A 603 1.47 18.81 -37.32
C ALA A 603 0.29 17.82 -37.28
N LEU A 604 0.02 17.25 -36.11
CA LEU A 604 -1.17 16.45 -35.83
C LEU A 604 -2.25 17.31 -35.15
N LEU A 605 -3.52 17.08 -35.50
CA LEU A 605 -4.68 17.72 -34.88
C LEU A 605 -5.11 16.96 -33.62
N VAL A 606 -5.19 17.66 -32.49
CA VAL A 606 -5.62 17.13 -31.20
C VAL A 606 -6.99 17.69 -30.81
N GLY A 607 -8.01 16.84 -30.65
CA GLY A 607 -9.28 17.25 -30.05
C GLY A 607 -9.26 17.11 -28.54
N VAL A 608 -9.52 18.19 -27.80
CA VAL A 608 -9.55 18.20 -26.33
C VAL A 608 -10.97 18.09 -25.80
N PHE A 609 -11.23 17.02 -25.04
CA PHE A 609 -12.51 16.70 -24.42
C PHE A 609 -12.36 16.67 -22.89
N GLN A 610 -13.47 16.89 -22.18
CA GLN A 610 -13.58 16.92 -20.74
C GLN A 610 -15.00 16.48 -20.34
N ASN A 611 -15.15 15.19 -20.02
CA ASN A 611 -16.38 14.55 -19.53
C ASN A 611 -17.57 14.49 -20.53
N GLN A 612 -17.37 14.66 -21.83
CA GLN A 612 -18.38 14.30 -22.83
C GLN A 612 -18.54 12.78 -22.95
N PRO A 613 -19.71 12.26 -23.38
CA PRO A 613 -19.89 10.84 -23.66
C PRO A 613 -18.92 10.33 -24.74
N LEU A 614 -18.47 9.08 -24.61
CA LEU A 614 -17.57 8.44 -25.59
C LEU A 614 -18.14 8.47 -27.01
N SER A 615 -19.45 8.33 -27.18
CA SER A 615 -20.13 8.44 -28.49
C SER A 615 -19.89 9.79 -29.16
N TYR A 616 -19.98 10.90 -28.42
CA TYR A 616 -19.68 12.23 -28.93
C TYR A 616 -18.20 12.40 -29.28
N ILE A 617 -17.30 11.82 -28.48
CA ILE A 617 -15.85 11.86 -28.75
C ILE A 617 -15.54 11.11 -30.05
N LEU A 618 -16.14 9.94 -30.29
CA LEU A 618 -15.98 9.17 -31.52
C LEU A 618 -16.60 9.87 -32.74
N GLU A 619 -17.79 10.44 -32.61
CA GLU A 619 -18.43 11.24 -33.66
C GLU A 619 -17.55 12.42 -34.08
N GLN A 620 -17.04 13.19 -33.11
CA GLN A 620 -16.16 14.33 -33.36
C GLN A 620 -14.77 13.91 -33.88
N GLN A 621 -14.24 12.77 -33.44
CA GLN A 621 -13.02 12.17 -34.00
C GLN A 621 -13.18 11.89 -35.50
N GLN A 622 -14.28 11.28 -35.90
CA GLN A 622 -14.56 11.00 -37.30
C GLN A 622 -14.86 12.29 -38.09
N LYS A 623 -15.75 13.15 -37.58
CA LYS A 623 -16.24 14.36 -38.26
C LYS A 623 -15.14 15.40 -38.53
N LEU A 624 -14.25 15.60 -37.56
CA LEU A 624 -13.14 16.56 -37.66
C LEU A 624 -11.85 15.88 -38.17
N GLU A 625 -11.92 14.57 -38.40
CA GLU A 625 -10.79 13.70 -38.73
C GLU A 625 -9.59 13.90 -37.80
N LEU A 626 -9.82 13.89 -36.48
CA LEU A 626 -8.79 14.13 -35.47
C LEU A 626 -7.69 13.05 -35.56
N ASP A 627 -6.43 13.48 -35.53
CA ASP A 627 -5.28 12.58 -35.49
C ASP A 627 -4.99 12.05 -34.07
N VAL A 628 -5.40 12.80 -33.04
CA VAL A 628 -5.16 12.50 -31.62
C VAL A 628 -6.36 12.98 -30.80
N VAL A 629 -6.74 12.23 -29.76
CA VAL A 629 -7.74 12.66 -28.77
C VAL A 629 -7.06 12.95 -27.43
N GLN A 630 -7.45 14.03 -26.77
CA GLN A 630 -7.00 14.37 -25.42
C GLN A 630 -8.17 14.29 -24.44
N LEU A 631 -8.10 13.34 -23.50
CA LEU A 631 -9.05 13.16 -22.40
C LEU A 631 -8.58 13.98 -21.20
N HIS A 632 -9.29 15.08 -20.91
CA HIS A 632 -8.84 16.15 -20.02
C HIS A 632 -9.71 16.31 -18.75
N GLY A 633 -10.71 15.44 -18.56
CA GLY A 633 -11.58 15.39 -17.40
C GLY A 633 -11.26 14.23 -16.46
N SER A 634 -12.30 13.52 -16.05
CA SER A 634 -12.30 12.32 -15.23
C SER A 634 -12.82 11.12 -16.02
N GLU A 635 -12.53 11.06 -17.32
CA GLU A 635 -12.93 9.96 -18.19
C GLU A 635 -12.22 8.65 -17.77
N PRO A 636 -12.91 7.48 -17.84
CA PRO A 636 -12.29 6.18 -17.60
C PRO A 636 -11.08 5.96 -18.51
N LEU A 637 -9.98 5.45 -17.95
CA LEU A 637 -8.73 5.26 -18.69
C LEU A 637 -8.91 4.21 -19.80
N GLU A 638 -9.82 3.26 -19.60
CA GLU A 638 -10.23 2.21 -20.52
C GLU A 638 -10.74 2.75 -21.86
N TRP A 639 -11.35 3.95 -21.89
CA TRP A 639 -11.86 4.56 -23.13
C TRP A 639 -10.78 4.82 -24.16
N ALA A 640 -9.53 5.01 -23.74
CA ALA A 640 -8.42 5.22 -24.65
C ALA A 640 -8.14 4.01 -25.57
N ARG A 641 -8.66 2.82 -25.23
CA ARG A 641 -8.63 1.60 -26.07
C ARG A 641 -9.74 1.55 -27.12
N LEU A 642 -10.82 2.32 -26.91
CA LEU A 642 -12.02 2.35 -27.77
C LEU A 642 -11.96 3.49 -28.80
N ILE A 643 -11.06 4.46 -28.59
CA ILE A 643 -10.81 5.58 -29.49
C ILE A 643 -9.82 5.12 -30.59
N PRO A 644 -10.15 5.24 -31.88
CA PRO A 644 -9.38 4.64 -32.98
C PRO A 644 -8.10 5.42 -33.36
N VAL A 645 -7.64 6.31 -32.49
CA VAL A 645 -6.47 7.20 -32.69
C VAL A 645 -5.70 7.34 -31.38
N PRO A 646 -4.40 7.71 -31.40
CA PRO A 646 -3.60 7.95 -30.21
C PRO A 646 -4.30 8.85 -29.17
N VAL A 647 -4.17 8.51 -27.90
CA VAL A 647 -4.84 9.20 -26.79
C VAL A 647 -3.86 9.78 -25.79
N ILE A 648 -3.95 11.09 -25.59
CA ILE A 648 -3.28 11.81 -24.50
C ILE A 648 -4.25 11.86 -23.32
N ARG A 649 -3.85 11.35 -22.15
CA ARG A 649 -4.66 11.46 -20.92
C ARG A 649 -4.05 12.49 -19.99
N LYS A 650 -4.85 13.45 -19.55
CA LYS A 650 -4.46 14.41 -18.50
C LYS A 650 -4.39 13.71 -17.15
N PHE A 651 -3.40 14.07 -16.33
CA PHE A 651 -3.29 13.63 -14.94
C PHE A 651 -3.04 14.84 -14.01
N GLY A 652 -3.60 14.80 -12.81
CA GLY A 652 -3.12 15.57 -11.66
C GLY A 652 -1.86 14.95 -11.05
N LEU A 653 -1.17 15.69 -10.18
CA LEU A 653 0.06 15.20 -9.52
C LEU A 653 -0.17 14.01 -8.58
N ASP A 654 -1.38 13.88 -8.03
CA ASP A 654 -1.77 12.80 -7.11
C ASP A 654 -2.66 11.72 -7.81
N GLU A 655 -2.81 11.76 -9.14
CA GLU A 655 -3.75 10.91 -9.88
C GLU A 655 -3.11 9.57 -10.29
N THR A 656 -3.75 8.46 -9.91
CA THR A 656 -3.22 7.11 -10.15
C THR A 656 -3.33 6.69 -11.62
N GLY A 657 -2.42 5.80 -12.04
CA GLY A 657 -2.43 5.24 -13.40
C GLY A 657 -1.59 6.00 -14.43
N ILE A 658 -0.96 7.12 -14.08
CA ILE A 658 -0.12 7.92 -15.00
C ILE A 658 0.95 7.10 -15.76
N ALA A 659 1.58 6.14 -15.08
CA ALA A 659 2.61 5.26 -15.63
C ALA A 659 2.08 3.94 -16.21
N ARG A 660 0.75 3.79 -16.39
CA ARG A 660 0.15 2.56 -16.95
C ARG A 660 0.41 2.49 -18.46
N ARG A 661 1.26 1.55 -18.89
CA ARG A 661 1.54 1.26 -20.31
C ARG A 661 0.29 0.71 -21.02
N ALA A 662 0.25 0.83 -22.34
CA ALA A 662 -0.78 0.26 -23.22
C ALA A 662 -2.25 0.64 -22.86
N TYR A 663 -2.42 1.80 -22.24
CA TYR A 663 -3.73 2.42 -21.99
C TYR A 663 -3.82 3.77 -22.69
N HIS A 664 -2.88 4.68 -22.44
CA HIS A 664 -2.74 5.99 -23.09
C HIS A 664 -1.37 6.14 -23.75
N THR A 665 -1.29 6.90 -24.84
CA THR A 665 -0.07 7.08 -25.64
C THR A 665 0.97 7.92 -24.90
N LEU A 666 0.57 9.06 -24.33
CA LEU A 666 1.38 9.84 -23.39
C LEU A 666 0.49 10.46 -22.30
N PRO A 667 0.93 10.47 -21.04
CA PRO A 667 0.30 11.26 -19.99
C PRO A 667 0.66 12.75 -20.12
N LEU A 668 -0.29 13.62 -19.80
CA LEU A 668 -0.12 15.06 -19.74
C LEU A 668 -0.34 15.56 -18.31
N LEU A 669 0.66 16.18 -17.71
CA LEU A 669 0.55 16.77 -16.37
C LEU A 669 0.02 18.20 -16.45
N ASP A 670 -1.10 18.50 -15.80
CA ASP A 670 -1.65 19.87 -15.68
C ASP A 670 -2.24 20.13 -14.28
N SER A 671 -2.13 21.38 -13.83
CA SER A 671 -2.52 21.94 -12.52
C SER A 671 -4.02 21.87 -12.23
N GLY A 672 -4.89 21.66 -13.23
CA GLY A 672 -6.34 21.61 -13.03
C GLY A 672 -7.13 21.27 -14.29
N ALA A 673 -8.34 21.81 -14.39
CA ALA A 673 -9.26 21.64 -15.53
C ALA A 673 -8.86 22.45 -16.80
N GLY A 674 -7.60 22.89 -16.89
CA GLY A 674 -7.13 23.86 -17.87
C GLY A 674 -7.55 25.31 -17.58
N GLY A 675 -6.69 26.26 -17.96
CA GLY A 675 -6.98 27.70 -17.94
C GLY A 675 -6.68 28.45 -16.63
N SER A 676 -6.01 27.82 -15.66
CA SER A 676 -5.50 28.49 -14.44
C SER A 676 -4.41 29.52 -14.74
N GLY A 677 -3.56 29.26 -15.74
CA GLY A 677 -2.32 30.00 -15.97
C GLY A 677 -1.23 29.72 -14.92
N GLU A 678 -1.48 28.79 -14.00
CA GLU A 678 -0.57 28.45 -12.90
C GLU A 678 0.39 27.34 -13.31
N LEU A 679 1.69 27.55 -13.06
CA LEU A 679 2.71 26.51 -13.17
C LEU A 679 2.46 25.41 -12.13
N LEU A 680 2.71 24.16 -12.52
CA LEU A 680 2.71 23.03 -11.59
C LEU A 680 3.79 23.16 -10.50
N ASP A 681 3.53 22.61 -9.32
CA ASP A 681 4.54 22.52 -8.28
C ASP A 681 5.72 21.65 -8.73
N GLN A 682 6.90 22.26 -8.79
CA GLN A 682 8.12 21.63 -9.27
C GLN A 682 8.48 20.34 -8.49
N SER A 683 8.24 20.31 -7.17
CA SER A 683 8.57 19.16 -6.34
C SER A 683 7.59 18.01 -6.55
N GLY A 684 6.31 18.31 -6.72
CA GLY A 684 5.30 17.34 -7.13
C GLY A 684 5.60 16.73 -8.51
N VAL A 685 5.96 17.55 -9.51
CA VAL A 685 6.35 17.05 -10.84
C VAL A 685 7.59 16.15 -10.74
N GLN A 686 8.62 16.54 -9.98
CA GLN A 686 9.80 15.69 -9.75
C GLN A 686 9.42 14.35 -9.10
N ASN A 687 8.60 14.35 -8.05
CA ASN A 687 8.18 13.13 -7.35
C ASN A 687 7.42 12.18 -8.30
N VAL A 688 6.52 12.70 -9.14
CA VAL A 688 5.79 11.90 -10.13
C VAL A 688 6.74 11.33 -11.19
N LEU A 689 7.66 12.15 -11.72
CA LEU A 689 8.66 11.72 -12.68
C LEU A 689 9.65 10.71 -12.10
N ASP A 690 9.95 10.77 -10.81
CA ASP A 690 10.89 9.86 -10.14
C ASP A 690 10.22 8.55 -9.65
N SER A 691 8.88 8.50 -9.60
CA SER A 691 8.12 7.30 -9.22
C SER A 691 8.26 6.11 -10.19
N ASP A 692 8.63 6.36 -11.45
CA ASP A 692 8.79 5.33 -12.48
C ASP A 692 9.92 5.71 -13.45
N ALA A 693 10.81 4.76 -13.77
CA ALA A 693 11.98 4.99 -14.62
C ALA A 693 11.62 5.21 -16.11
N GLY A 694 10.61 4.49 -16.61
CA GLY A 694 10.16 4.53 -18.00
C GLY A 694 9.15 5.63 -18.31
N LEU A 695 8.48 6.19 -17.30
CA LEU A 695 7.54 7.29 -17.47
C LEU A 695 8.13 8.45 -18.29
N ARG A 696 7.37 8.88 -19.30
CA ARG A 696 7.57 10.13 -20.04
C ARG A 696 6.27 10.93 -20.02
N VAL A 697 6.35 12.25 -19.96
CA VAL A 697 5.17 13.13 -19.85
C VAL A 697 5.20 14.28 -20.86
N ILE A 698 4.02 14.77 -21.20
CA ILE A 698 3.81 16.14 -21.69
C ILE A 698 3.59 17.03 -20.46
N LEU A 699 4.36 18.11 -20.32
CA LEU A 699 4.19 19.08 -19.24
C LEU A 699 3.27 20.23 -19.70
N ALA A 700 2.27 20.58 -18.89
CA ALA A 700 1.31 21.65 -19.16
C ALA A 700 1.09 22.53 -17.91
N GLY A 701 0.26 23.57 -18.05
CA GLY A 701 -0.11 24.49 -16.97
C GLY A 701 0.89 25.63 -16.81
N GLY A 702 0.44 26.87 -17.04
CA GLY A 702 1.24 28.09 -16.86
C GLY A 702 2.46 28.25 -17.77
N LEU A 703 2.71 27.32 -18.69
CA LEU A 703 3.84 27.41 -19.61
C LEU A 703 3.66 28.54 -20.63
N ASP A 704 4.75 29.28 -20.84
CA ASP A 704 4.90 30.30 -21.86
C ASP A 704 6.32 30.24 -22.47
N PRO A 705 6.55 30.89 -23.62
CA PRO A 705 7.84 30.82 -24.30
C PRO A 705 9.04 31.46 -23.57
N THR A 706 8.80 32.22 -22.50
CA THR A 706 9.84 32.80 -21.63
C THR A 706 10.20 31.88 -20.47
N ASN A 707 9.26 31.03 -20.01
CA ASN A 707 9.41 30.23 -18.80
C ASN A 707 9.68 28.73 -19.05
N VAL A 708 9.39 28.21 -20.25
CA VAL A 708 9.39 26.76 -20.52
C VAL A 708 10.78 26.11 -20.34
N ALA A 709 11.84 26.72 -20.86
CA ALA A 709 13.20 26.20 -20.77
C ALA A 709 13.71 26.16 -19.32
N ASP A 710 13.45 27.22 -18.56
CA ASP A 710 13.80 27.31 -17.14
C ASP A 710 12.99 26.33 -16.29
N THR A 711 11.72 26.09 -16.63
CA THR A 711 10.86 25.12 -15.93
C THR A 711 11.40 23.70 -16.11
N ILE A 712 11.72 23.27 -17.34
CA ILE A 712 12.34 21.96 -17.59
C ILE A 712 13.72 21.86 -16.89
N LYS A 713 14.54 22.91 -16.98
CA LYS A 713 15.87 22.95 -16.35
C LYS A 713 15.80 22.81 -14.82
N LYS A 714 14.80 23.41 -14.17
CA LYS A 714 14.54 23.30 -12.73
C LYS A 714 14.17 21.87 -12.31
N LEU A 715 13.58 21.05 -13.19
CA LEU A 715 13.35 19.62 -12.91
C LEU A 715 14.64 18.81 -12.75
N GLY A 716 15.81 19.36 -13.12
CA GLY A 716 17.11 18.77 -12.83
C GLY A 716 17.32 17.44 -13.54
N LYS A 717 17.66 16.39 -12.79
CA LYS A 717 17.87 15.05 -13.38
C LYS A 717 16.62 14.52 -14.06
N SER A 718 15.44 14.75 -13.50
CA SER A 718 14.16 14.21 -13.99
C SER A 718 13.64 14.93 -15.24
N GLY A 719 14.20 16.10 -15.59
CA GLY A 719 13.76 16.90 -16.74
C GLY A 719 13.84 16.18 -18.10
N HIS A 720 14.71 15.15 -18.24
CA HIS A 720 14.77 14.33 -19.45
C HIS A 720 13.52 13.48 -19.70
N LYS A 721 12.66 13.30 -18.69
CA LYS A 721 11.38 12.58 -18.82
C LYS A 721 10.24 13.47 -19.34
N VAL A 722 10.47 14.79 -19.47
CA VAL A 722 9.55 15.69 -20.15
C VAL A 722 9.83 15.62 -21.66
N VAL A 723 9.07 14.76 -22.34
CA VAL A 723 9.19 14.53 -23.79
C VAL A 723 8.30 15.45 -24.61
N GLY A 724 7.45 16.25 -23.97
CA GLY A 724 6.67 17.27 -24.62
C GLY A 724 6.23 18.40 -23.69
N VAL A 725 5.79 19.50 -24.29
CA VAL A 725 5.24 20.67 -23.60
C VAL A 725 3.94 21.10 -24.26
N ASP A 726 2.95 21.48 -23.44
CA ASP A 726 1.66 21.99 -23.89
C ASP A 726 1.48 23.45 -23.47
N VAL A 727 1.41 24.34 -24.47
CA VAL A 727 1.32 25.79 -24.29
C VAL A 727 -0.06 26.26 -24.76
N SER A 728 -0.74 27.05 -23.94
CA SER A 728 -2.08 27.58 -24.24
C SER A 728 -2.16 29.09 -24.00
N SER A 729 -2.41 29.54 -22.76
CA SER A 729 -2.51 30.97 -22.43
C SER A 729 -1.19 31.75 -22.61
N GLY A 730 -0.04 31.07 -22.58
CA GLY A 730 1.28 31.70 -22.69
C GLY A 730 1.64 32.22 -24.09
N VAL A 731 0.78 32.01 -25.09
CA VAL A 731 0.91 32.52 -26.47
C VAL A 731 -0.31 33.33 -26.91
N GLU A 732 -1.05 33.88 -25.94
CA GLU A 732 -2.22 34.73 -26.19
C GLU A 732 -1.96 36.19 -25.78
N SER A 733 -2.28 37.13 -26.68
CA SER A 733 -2.35 38.57 -26.42
C SER A 733 -3.78 39.04 -26.69
N ASP A 734 -4.34 39.86 -25.79
CA ASP A 734 -5.73 40.35 -25.83
C ASP A 734 -6.81 39.26 -26.06
N GLY A 735 -6.52 38.02 -25.67
CA GLY A 735 -7.44 36.88 -25.76
C GLY A 735 -7.46 36.16 -27.12
N ALA A 736 -6.63 36.58 -28.07
CA ALA A 736 -6.32 35.88 -29.33
C ALA A 736 -4.91 35.28 -29.27
N GLN A 737 -4.62 34.27 -30.10
CA GLN A 737 -3.25 33.76 -30.27
C GLN A 737 -2.38 34.82 -30.95
N ASP A 738 -1.20 35.12 -30.41
CA ASP A 738 -0.34 36.21 -30.86
C ASP A 738 0.76 35.73 -31.83
N PRO A 739 0.72 36.10 -33.12
CA PRO A 739 1.78 35.79 -34.09
C PRO A 739 3.18 36.21 -33.65
N ILE A 740 3.30 37.28 -32.84
CA ILE A 740 4.58 37.80 -32.35
C ILE A 740 5.16 36.90 -31.24
N ALA A 741 4.30 36.30 -30.42
CA ALA A 741 4.72 35.30 -29.43
C ALA A 741 5.30 34.03 -30.11
N PHE A 742 4.84 33.73 -31.32
CA PHE A 742 5.38 32.66 -32.17
C PHE A 742 6.67 33.06 -32.91
N SER A 743 6.84 34.33 -33.28
CA SER A 743 7.95 34.80 -34.13
C SER A 743 9.30 34.99 -33.43
N ASN A 744 9.36 34.91 -32.10
CA ASN A 744 10.58 35.18 -31.34
C ASN A 744 11.57 33.98 -31.41
N PRO A 745 12.79 34.14 -31.95
CA PRO A 745 13.74 33.04 -32.15
C PRO A 745 14.35 32.47 -30.85
N LYS A 746 13.93 32.95 -29.67
CA LYS A 746 14.22 32.29 -28.37
C LYS A 746 13.17 31.26 -27.96
N CYS A 747 12.00 31.27 -28.59
CA CYS A 747 10.79 30.60 -28.11
C CYS A 747 10.64 29.14 -28.57
N PHE A 748 11.22 28.81 -29.73
CA PHE A 748 11.14 27.46 -30.32
C PHE A 748 12.53 26.89 -30.70
N PRO A 749 13.53 27.68 -31.15
CA PRO A 749 14.87 27.16 -31.46
C PRO A 749 15.80 26.91 -30.25
N THR A 750 15.66 27.63 -29.12
CA THR A 750 16.67 27.57 -28.04
C THR A 750 16.52 26.39 -27.08
N ILE A 751 15.57 25.48 -27.34
CA ILE A 751 15.54 24.15 -26.70
C ILE A 751 16.58 23.20 -27.36
N TYR A 752 17.13 23.55 -28.53
CA TYR A 752 18.07 22.68 -29.28
C TYR A 752 19.55 22.79 -28.88
N LEU A 753 20.00 23.83 -28.16
CA LEU A 753 21.43 24.10 -27.93
C LEU A 753 21.77 24.60 -26.51
N SER A 754 21.93 23.70 -25.55
CA SER A 754 22.75 23.94 -24.32
C SER A 754 23.00 22.68 -23.44
N CYS A 755 23.16 21.50 -24.03
CA CYS A 755 23.55 20.27 -23.29
C CYS A 755 25.00 19.81 -23.54
N SER A 756 25.88 20.68 -24.05
CA SER A 756 27.29 20.35 -24.33
C SER A 756 28.28 21.31 -23.65
N THR A 757 28.44 21.19 -22.33
CA THR A 757 29.64 21.70 -21.64
C THR A 757 30.13 20.66 -20.62
N ASN A 758 31.07 19.82 -21.06
CA ASN A 758 31.80 18.90 -20.20
C ASN A 758 32.80 19.66 -19.32
N GLN A 759 32.63 19.59 -18.00
CA GLN A 759 33.75 19.53 -17.05
C GLN A 759 33.35 18.68 -15.83
N PRO A 760 34.21 17.74 -15.38
CA PRO A 760 33.92 16.90 -14.23
C PRO A 760 34.35 17.61 -12.92
N PRO A 761 33.46 17.82 -11.94
CA PRO A 761 33.88 18.12 -10.58
C PRO A 761 34.29 16.82 -9.88
N THR A 762 35.51 16.81 -9.35
CA THR A 762 36.08 15.70 -8.58
C THR A 762 35.37 15.50 -7.24
N TYR A 763 35.12 14.22 -6.92
CA TYR A 763 34.80 13.60 -5.61
C TYR A 763 34.30 14.48 -4.44
N ILE A 764 33.13 14.09 -3.90
CA ILE A 764 33.03 13.31 -2.63
C ILE A 764 31.63 12.65 -2.58
N HIS A 765 31.57 11.36 -2.26
CA HIS A 765 30.29 10.66 -2.08
C HIS A 765 29.51 11.23 -0.88
N THR A 766 28.35 11.84 -1.14
CA THR A 766 27.30 12.01 -0.12
C THR A 766 25.93 11.70 -0.73
N VAL A 767 25.25 10.71 -0.13
CA VAL A 767 23.86 10.35 -0.48
C VAL A 767 22.95 11.50 -0.04
N ASN A 768 22.31 12.16 -1.00
CA ASN A 768 21.61 13.42 -0.75
C ASN A 768 20.14 13.19 -0.37
N MET A 769 19.89 12.76 0.87
CA MET A 769 18.55 12.84 1.46
C MET A 769 18.14 14.32 1.64
N GLY A 770 16.83 14.60 1.52
CA GLY A 770 16.29 15.97 1.51
C GLY A 770 16.68 16.78 2.76
N LYS A 771 17.44 17.87 2.56
CA LYS A 771 18.03 18.67 3.64
C LYS A 771 17.05 19.69 4.25
N THR A 772 15.92 19.24 4.79
CA THR A 772 14.88 20.12 5.35
C THR A 772 15.34 20.94 6.56
N PHE A 773 16.38 20.48 7.28
CA PHE A 773 17.00 21.16 8.43
C PHE A 773 18.33 21.87 8.11
N ALA A 774 18.71 22.04 6.83
CA ALA A 774 20.01 22.60 6.40
C ALA A 774 20.46 23.91 7.08
N LYS A 775 19.49 24.77 7.45
CA LYS A 775 19.74 26.09 8.07
C LYS A 775 19.67 26.06 9.61
N VAL A 776 19.45 24.89 10.21
CA VAL A 776 19.33 24.69 11.65
C VAL A 776 20.61 24.04 12.17
N HIS A 777 21.38 24.82 12.93
CA HIS A 777 22.38 24.30 13.87
C HIS A 777 21.77 24.31 15.27
N MET A 778 21.63 23.15 15.88
CA MET A 778 20.86 22.95 17.11
C MET A 778 21.73 22.54 18.30
N CYS A 779 21.36 22.99 19.48
CA CYS A 779 21.79 22.42 20.76
C CYS A 779 20.52 22.04 21.54
N SER A 780 20.62 21.14 22.53
CA SER A 780 19.50 20.82 23.43
C SER A 780 19.92 20.88 24.90
N ALA A 781 19.00 21.26 25.79
CA ALA A 781 19.27 21.43 27.23
C ALA A 781 18.06 21.08 28.11
N GLY A 782 18.31 20.39 29.22
CA GLY A 782 17.28 19.88 30.13
C GLY A 782 17.08 18.36 30.01
N LYS A 783 16.24 17.79 30.88
CA LYS A 783 15.85 16.37 30.79
C LYS A 783 14.76 16.20 29.72
N LEU A 784 15.15 15.69 28.55
CA LEU A 784 14.29 15.54 27.35
C LEU A 784 13.87 14.07 27.09
N GLY A 785 13.76 13.26 28.14
CA GLY A 785 13.46 11.82 28.05
C GLY A 785 14.49 11.02 27.22
N ASP A 786 14.13 9.78 26.86
CA ASP A 786 14.97 8.95 26.00
C ASP A 786 15.00 9.43 24.54
N SER A 787 13.94 10.11 24.09
CA SER A 787 13.88 10.83 22.81
C SER A 787 15.02 11.85 22.67
N GLY A 788 15.42 12.49 23.77
CA GLY A 788 16.55 13.43 23.84
C GLY A 788 17.88 12.87 23.31
N LYS A 789 18.13 11.57 23.47
CA LYS A 789 19.36 10.91 23.01
C LYS A 789 19.43 10.78 21.48
N LYS A 790 18.28 10.75 20.80
CA LYS A 790 18.15 10.59 19.34
C LYS A 790 18.17 11.93 18.58
N ILE A 791 18.03 13.05 19.28
CA ILE A 791 18.03 14.42 18.70
C ILE A 791 19.25 14.67 17.78
N PRO A 792 20.51 14.36 18.15
CA PRO A 792 21.67 14.68 17.29
C PRO A 792 21.63 13.91 15.97
N GLN A 793 21.31 12.62 16.03
CA GLN A 793 21.21 11.72 14.88
C GLN A 793 20.09 12.18 13.94
N TRP A 794 18.94 12.59 14.49
CA TRP A 794 17.83 13.07 13.69
C TRP A 794 18.12 14.40 13.00
N VAL A 795 18.69 15.39 13.70
CA VAL A 795 19.05 16.69 13.10
C VAL A 795 20.04 16.48 11.94
N GLN A 796 21.04 15.62 12.13
CA GLN A 796 22.01 15.27 11.09
C GLN A 796 21.35 14.53 9.90
N ALA A 797 20.45 13.57 10.16
CA ALA A 797 19.74 12.82 9.12
C ALA A 797 18.83 13.69 8.23
N ASN A 798 18.38 14.85 8.72
CA ASN A 798 17.58 15.82 7.96
C ASN A 798 18.43 17.01 7.47
N GLY A 799 19.76 16.90 7.54
CA GLY A 799 20.73 17.85 6.98
C GLY A 799 21.10 19.04 7.85
N GLY A 800 20.63 19.11 9.11
CA GLY A 800 21.04 20.13 10.08
C GLY A 800 22.33 19.76 10.82
N ARG A 801 22.82 20.69 11.65
CA ARG A 801 24.01 20.51 12.51
C ARG A 801 23.61 20.40 13.98
N TYR A 802 24.37 19.67 14.79
CA TYR A 802 24.11 19.54 16.23
C TYR A 802 25.39 19.75 17.05
N SER A 803 25.32 20.60 18.08
CA SER A 803 26.38 20.78 19.10
C SER A 803 25.91 20.32 20.47
N ARG A 804 26.82 19.74 21.27
CA ARG A 804 26.56 19.35 22.68
C ARG A 804 26.61 20.53 23.66
N GLN A 805 27.18 21.66 23.24
CA GLN A 805 27.28 22.92 23.99
C GLN A 805 26.82 24.07 23.09
N VAL A 806 26.45 25.20 23.69
CA VAL A 806 26.01 26.37 22.93
C VAL A 806 27.23 27.15 22.42
N THR A 807 27.58 26.94 21.17
CA THR A 807 28.64 27.67 20.46
C THR A 807 28.07 28.83 19.63
N HIS A 808 28.92 29.75 19.19
CA HIS A 808 28.52 30.99 18.48
C HIS A 808 27.81 30.76 17.13
N ASP A 809 27.93 29.55 16.57
CA ASP A 809 27.28 29.09 15.33
C ASP A 809 25.95 28.34 15.58
N VAL A 810 25.58 28.06 16.83
CA VAL A 810 24.29 27.46 17.19
C VAL A 810 23.16 28.46 16.92
N THR A 811 22.22 28.06 16.07
CA THR A 811 21.06 28.87 15.68
C THR A 811 19.85 28.68 16.59
N HIS A 812 19.69 27.47 17.14
CA HIS A 812 18.52 27.06 17.92
C HIS A 812 18.93 26.29 19.17
N LEU A 813 18.34 26.62 20.32
CA LEU A 813 18.46 25.85 21.55
C LEU A 813 17.07 25.31 21.94
N VAL A 814 16.91 24.00 21.83
CA VAL A 814 15.68 23.30 22.25
C VAL A 814 15.77 22.98 23.74
N THR A 815 14.79 23.43 24.53
CA THR A 815 14.83 23.22 25.99
C THR A 815 13.43 23.09 26.59
N THR A 816 13.32 22.41 27.74
CA THR A 816 12.07 22.42 28.51
C THR A 816 11.88 23.76 29.22
N LYS A 817 10.62 24.12 29.46
CA LYS A 817 10.26 25.32 30.22
C LYS A 817 10.95 25.37 31.60
N ASP A 818 10.98 24.24 32.31
CA ASP A 818 11.61 24.15 33.62
C ASP A 818 13.13 24.30 33.56
N ALA A 819 13.79 23.73 32.54
CA ALA A 819 15.21 23.93 32.30
C ALA A 819 15.54 25.40 31.97
N TYR A 820 14.68 26.07 31.20
CA TYR A 820 14.80 27.50 30.90
C TYR A 820 14.71 28.37 32.15
N MET A 821 13.73 28.10 33.00
CA MET A 821 13.49 28.86 34.24
C MET A 821 14.59 28.63 35.29
N ASN A 822 15.18 27.44 35.34
CA ASN A 822 16.32 27.11 36.19
C ASN A 822 17.69 27.57 35.64
N ASN A 823 17.71 28.59 34.76
CA ASN A 823 18.91 29.22 34.18
C ASN A 823 19.90 28.31 33.43
N ILE A 824 19.54 27.06 33.10
CA ILE A 824 20.37 26.16 32.29
C ILE A 824 20.82 26.79 30.95
N PRO A 825 20.00 27.59 30.21
CA PRO A 825 20.43 28.24 28.97
C PRO A 825 21.02 29.66 29.16
N ALA A 826 21.77 29.91 30.26
CA ALA A 826 22.38 31.22 30.54
C ALA A 826 23.49 31.64 29.55
N GLU A 827 24.05 30.71 28.78
CA GLU A 827 25.08 30.98 27.76
C GLU A 827 24.46 31.42 26.44
N ALA A 828 23.39 30.73 25.98
CA ALA A 828 22.61 31.16 24.80
C ALA A 828 22.04 32.57 24.95
N ARG A 829 21.58 32.94 26.15
CA ARG A 829 21.10 34.31 26.45
C ARG A 829 22.20 35.38 26.39
N ARG A 830 23.47 35.03 26.65
CA ARG A 830 24.62 35.95 26.51
C ARG A 830 25.02 36.17 25.04
N LEU A 831 24.77 35.19 24.17
CA LEU A 831 25.07 35.30 22.73
C LEU A 831 24.01 36.09 21.95
N GLY A 832 22.76 36.12 22.41
CA GLY A 832 21.67 36.97 21.87
C GLY A 832 21.15 36.60 20.46
N THR A 833 21.91 35.84 19.67
CA THR A 833 21.57 35.39 18.32
C THR A 833 20.84 34.04 18.29
N VAL A 834 20.87 33.28 19.39
CA VAL A 834 20.33 31.91 19.47
C VAL A 834 18.84 31.93 19.78
N LYS A 835 18.01 31.29 18.91
CA LYS A 835 16.57 31.12 19.17
C LYS A 835 16.35 30.05 20.23
N ILE A 836 15.81 30.42 21.40
CA ILE A 836 15.50 29.47 22.47
C ILE A 836 14.04 29.03 22.36
N VAL A 837 13.84 27.79 21.89
CA VAL A 837 12.54 27.20 21.53
C VAL A 837 12.18 26.04 22.46
N SER A 838 10.89 25.80 22.59
CA SER A 838 10.35 24.70 23.39
C SER A 838 10.57 23.34 22.72
N TYR A 839 10.43 22.26 23.48
CA TYR A 839 10.61 20.90 22.96
C TYR A 839 9.50 20.52 21.96
N GLU A 840 8.28 21.01 22.17
CA GLU A 840 7.13 20.80 21.28
C GLU A 840 7.39 21.37 19.87
N TRP A 841 8.25 22.39 19.71
CA TRP A 841 8.66 22.87 18.38
C TRP A 841 9.35 21.79 17.54
N LEU A 842 10.19 20.99 18.20
CA LEU A 842 10.93 19.91 17.56
C LEU A 842 9.97 18.78 17.20
N GLU A 843 9.05 18.42 18.11
CA GLU A 843 8.02 17.39 17.88
C GLU A 843 7.02 17.79 16.79
N ASP A 844 6.51 19.02 16.78
CA ASP A 844 5.62 19.50 15.71
C ASP A 844 6.34 19.59 14.35
N SER A 845 7.65 19.86 14.34
CA SER A 845 8.47 19.83 13.13
C SER A 845 8.69 18.40 12.64
N LEU A 846 8.97 17.46 13.55
CA LEU A 846 9.09 16.01 13.34
C LEU A 846 7.81 15.40 12.74
N LEU A 847 6.64 15.76 13.30
CA LEU A 847 5.32 15.26 12.91
C LEU A 847 4.71 15.99 11.71
N SER A 848 5.41 17.00 11.16
CA SER A 848 4.95 17.66 9.94
C SER A 848 5.09 16.72 8.73
N ARG A 849 4.11 16.78 7.81
CA ARG A 849 4.01 15.89 6.63
C ARG A 849 5.29 15.82 5.77
N ASN A 850 6.12 16.86 5.82
CA ASN A 850 7.37 17.00 5.06
C ASN A 850 8.62 17.13 5.98
N ARG A 851 8.51 16.89 7.29
CA ARG A 851 9.60 17.06 8.29
C ARG A 851 10.33 18.41 8.20
N THR A 852 9.57 19.50 8.03
CA THR A 852 10.10 20.87 7.92
C THR A 852 10.03 21.63 9.25
N PRO A 853 11.00 22.50 9.57
CA PRO A 853 10.96 23.34 10.77
C PRO A 853 9.70 24.21 10.80
N LYS A 854 8.93 24.16 11.90
CA LYS A 854 7.80 25.07 12.13
C LYS A 854 8.28 26.51 12.33
N ARG A 855 7.42 27.50 12.08
CA ARG A 855 7.72 28.91 12.40
C ARG A 855 7.91 29.06 13.91
N GLU A 856 9.07 29.52 14.33
CA GLU A 856 9.55 29.41 15.72
C GLU A 856 8.83 30.38 16.67
N LYS A 857 8.24 31.47 16.14
CA LYS A 857 7.70 32.59 16.93
C LYS A 857 6.72 32.17 18.03
N ALA A 858 5.86 31.18 17.78
CA ALA A 858 4.88 30.68 18.76
C ALA A 858 5.52 29.78 19.85
N TYR A 859 6.70 29.21 19.56
CA TYR A 859 7.39 28.23 20.40
C TYR A 859 8.62 28.81 21.10
N LEU A 860 8.96 30.08 20.87
CA LEU A 860 9.98 30.77 21.65
C LEU A 860 9.52 30.80 23.11
N ILE A 861 10.33 30.25 24.03
CA ILE A 861 9.98 30.11 25.45
C ILE A 861 9.61 31.47 26.06
N GLU A 862 10.27 32.55 25.64
CA GLU A 862 9.94 33.91 26.09
C GLU A 862 8.54 34.37 25.69
N ASN A 863 8.05 33.99 24.49
CA ASN A 863 6.70 34.32 24.05
C ASN A 863 5.66 33.49 24.81
N ILE A 864 5.92 32.20 25.01
CA ILE A 864 5.07 31.32 25.85
C ILE A 864 4.93 31.91 27.26
N LEU A 865 6.05 32.24 27.92
CA LEU A 865 6.05 32.85 29.25
C LEU A 865 5.39 34.25 29.28
N LYS A 866 5.50 35.03 28.19
CA LYS A 866 4.86 36.35 28.07
C LYS A 866 3.35 36.23 27.92
N GLU A 867 2.86 35.26 27.16
CA GLU A 867 1.44 34.97 27.01
C GLU A 867 0.85 34.41 28.30
N GLU A 868 1.54 33.51 29.00
CA GLU A 868 1.14 33.04 30.33
C GLU A 868 1.06 34.18 31.35
N ARG A 869 2.05 35.08 31.39
CA ARG A 869 2.02 36.27 32.25
C ARG A 869 0.89 37.22 31.87
N ARG A 870 0.54 37.31 30.58
CA ARG A 870 -0.62 38.10 30.12
C ARG A 870 -1.92 37.47 30.59
N ALA A 871 -2.09 36.16 30.39
CA ALA A 871 -3.23 35.38 30.86
C ALA A 871 -3.38 35.46 32.38
N ALA A 872 -2.29 35.35 33.14
CA ALA A 872 -2.28 35.48 34.60
C ALA A 872 -2.67 36.90 35.06
N LYS A 873 -2.15 37.96 34.42
CA LYS A 873 -2.57 39.35 34.69
C LYS A 873 -4.03 39.60 34.31
N GLU A 874 -4.52 38.98 33.24
CA GLU A 874 -5.91 39.09 32.79
C GLU A 874 -6.85 38.33 33.73
N LYS A 875 -6.43 37.17 34.25
CA LYS A 875 -7.12 36.41 35.30
C LYS A 875 -7.15 37.19 36.63
N ALA A 876 -6.04 37.83 37.01
CA ALA A 876 -5.97 38.70 38.19
C ALA A 876 -6.80 40.00 38.06
N ARG A 877 -6.94 40.57 36.84
CA ARG A 877 -7.84 41.70 36.56
C ARG A 877 -9.33 41.34 36.63
N LYS A 878 -9.68 40.05 36.51
CA LYS A 878 -11.07 39.55 36.54
C LYS A 878 -11.51 39.07 37.93
N THR A 879 -10.67 39.20 38.97
CA THR A 879 -11.02 38.86 40.37
C THR A 879 -11.37 40.11 41.17
N PRO A 880 -12.60 40.26 41.70
CA PRO A 880 -12.94 41.39 42.57
C PRO A 880 -12.20 41.31 43.90
N LYS A 881 -11.63 42.44 44.36
CA LYS A 881 -11.24 42.60 45.77
C LYS A 881 -12.50 42.69 46.63
N GLN A 882 -12.77 41.70 47.47
CA GLN A 882 -13.60 41.89 48.66
C GLN A 882 -12.90 41.37 49.91
N GLN A 883 -12.80 42.26 50.90
CA GLN A 883 -12.29 41.98 52.24
C GLN A 883 -13.41 41.42 53.13
N GLY A 884 -13.00 40.60 54.09
CA GLY A 884 -13.76 40.23 55.29
C GLY A 884 -12.88 39.28 56.10
N GLY A 885 -12.41 39.58 57.31
CA GLY A 885 -12.71 40.71 58.20
C GLY A 885 -13.52 40.22 59.42
N SER A 886 -12.92 40.28 60.61
CA SER A 886 -13.61 40.01 61.87
C SER A 886 -13.51 41.22 62.83
N MET A 887 -14.61 41.41 63.57
CA MET A 887 -14.91 42.22 64.77
C MET A 887 -13.71 42.91 65.46
N LYS A 888 -13.81 44.17 65.96
CA LYS A 888 -14.88 44.77 66.78
C LYS A 888 -15.17 46.25 66.46
N LYS A 889 -16.28 46.78 67.00
CA LYS A 889 -16.82 48.15 66.84
C LYS A 889 -16.86 48.88 68.20
N PRO A 890 -16.99 50.23 68.26
CA PRO A 890 -18.31 50.89 68.15
C PRO A 890 -18.28 52.18 67.27
N THR A 891 -19.36 52.85 66.86
CA THR A 891 -20.83 52.74 67.12
C THR A 891 -21.58 52.47 65.76
N GLY A 892 -22.76 52.98 65.35
CA GLY A 892 -23.83 53.80 65.97
C GLY A 892 -24.88 54.24 64.93
N LYS A 893 -26.18 54.11 65.27
CA LYS A 893 -27.42 54.61 64.60
C LYS A 893 -27.66 54.22 63.10
N VAL A 894 -28.67 53.43 62.69
CA VAL A 894 -30.17 53.54 62.76
C VAL A 894 -30.68 54.53 61.69
N ASN A 895 -31.63 54.28 60.75
CA ASN A 895 -32.72 53.30 60.48
C ASN A 895 -33.00 53.26 58.93
N ALA A 896 -33.97 52.56 58.29
CA ALA A 896 -34.67 51.25 58.44
C ALA A 896 -35.71 51.03 57.27
N LYS A 897 -36.35 49.85 57.19
CA LYS A 897 -37.43 49.37 56.25
C LYS A 897 -36.97 49.04 54.80
N GLY A 898 -37.42 47.94 54.15
CA GLY A 898 -38.19 46.77 54.61
C GLY A 898 -38.84 46.00 53.43
N GLY A 899 -38.95 44.66 53.51
CA GLY A 899 -39.67 43.82 52.52
C GLY A 899 -39.02 42.43 52.28
N PRO A 900 -39.76 41.32 52.08
CA PRO A 900 -39.25 40.00 52.48
C PRO A 900 -39.19 38.91 51.39
N SER A 901 -38.19 38.03 51.50
CA SER A 901 -38.35 36.56 51.40
C SER A 901 -36.97 35.89 51.58
N GLY A 902 -36.89 34.80 52.36
CA GLY A 902 -35.67 34.03 52.52
C GLY A 902 -35.70 32.72 51.70
N VAL A 903 -34.52 32.19 51.38
CA VAL A 903 -34.09 30.77 51.50
C VAL A 903 -32.73 30.61 50.78
N SER A 904 -31.82 29.86 51.39
CA SER A 904 -30.42 29.70 50.97
C SER A 904 -30.24 28.80 49.73
N ARG A 905 -29.23 29.08 48.89
CA ARG A 905 -28.66 28.09 47.95
C ARG A 905 -27.15 28.24 47.72
N ARG A 906 -26.51 27.09 47.43
CA ARG A 906 -25.06 26.83 47.45
C ARG A 906 -24.27 27.44 46.27
N LYS A 907 -22.95 27.59 46.47
CA LYS A 907 -21.96 27.84 45.40
C LYS A 907 -21.90 26.66 44.40
N LYS A 908 -21.74 26.93 43.11
CA LYS A 908 -21.37 25.94 42.07
C LYS A 908 -19.86 25.93 41.82
N SER A 909 -19.29 24.75 41.64
CA SER A 909 -17.93 24.51 41.15
C SER A 909 -17.90 24.36 39.62
N VAL A 910 -16.71 24.50 39.03
CA VAL A 910 -16.42 24.10 37.64
C VAL A 910 -15.41 22.96 37.72
N LEU A 911 -15.75 21.82 37.12
CA LEU A 911 -14.94 20.59 37.13
C LEU A 911 -13.85 20.62 36.06
N THR A 912 -12.81 19.83 36.26
CA THR A 912 -11.63 19.72 35.38
C THR A 912 -11.80 18.61 34.33
N THR A 913 -10.93 18.58 33.32
CA THR A 913 -11.03 17.66 32.18
C THR A 913 -10.82 16.18 32.51
N SER A 914 -10.41 15.83 33.73
CA SER A 914 -10.32 14.45 34.23
C SER A 914 -11.62 13.95 34.89
N GLU A 915 -12.65 14.79 35.02
CA GLU A 915 -13.86 14.50 35.81
C GLU A 915 -15.14 14.39 34.96
N ARG A 916 -15.02 14.42 33.63
CA ARG A 916 -16.12 14.25 32.67
C ARG A 916 -15.65 13.65 31.34
N HIS A 917 -16.47 12.83 30.70
CA HIS A 917 -16.22 12.19 29.41
C HIS A 917 -17.30 12.56 28.38
N VAL A 918 -17.14 12.18 27.10
CA VAL A 918 -18.17 12.47 26.07
C VAL A 918 -19.36 11.53 26.27
N TYR A 919 -20.56 12.09 26.44
CA TYR A 919 -21.77 11.30 26.60
C TYR A 919 -21.97 10.39 25.39
N THR A 920 -22.21 9.12 25.64
CA THR A 920 -22.52 8.11 24.64
C THR A 920 -23.88 7.51 24.96
N ASP A 921 -24.79 7.58 24.01
CA ASP A 921 -26.12 6.99 24.15
C ASP A 921 -25.99 5.48 24.23
N MET A 922 -26.45 4.90 25.34
CA MET A 922 -26.27 3.48 25.66
C MET A 922 -27.10 2.55 24.77
N THR A 923 -28.13 3.08 24.10
CA THR A 923 -29.00 2.33 23.17
C THR A 923 -28.39 2.30 21.78
N THR A 924 -27.95 3.44 21.26
CA THR A 924 -27.37 3.55 19.90
C THR A 924 -25.87 3.32 19.86
N ARG A 925 -25.19 3.37 21.02
CA ARG A 925 -23.73 3.39 21.20
C ARG A 925 -23.00 4.50 20.42
N GLN A 926 -23.72 5.53 19.98
CA GLN A 926 -23.11 6.67 19.31
C GLN A 926 -22.74 7.77 20.34
N PRO A 927 -21.52 8.34 20.28
CA PRO A 927 -21.16 9.49 21.10
C PRO A 927 -21.88 10.75 20.60
N TYR A 928 -22.47 11.54 21.51
CA TYR A 928 -23.13 12.81 21.18
C TYR A 928 -22.09 13.90 20.92
N LYS A 929 -21.45 13.78 19.76
CA LYS A 929 -20.41 14.67 19.25
C LYS A 929 -20.62 14.92 17.76
N ALA A 930 -21.00 16.14 17.42
CA ALA A 930 -21.25 16.54 16.03
C ALA A 930 -20.19 17.52 15.55
N THR A 931 -19.78 17.39 14.28
CA THR A 931 -18.99 18.42 13.61
C THR A 931 -19.79 18.99 12.46
N LEU A 932 -20.03 20.30 12.46
CA LEU A 932 -20.76 20.99 11.40
C LEU A 932 -19.80 21.87 10.62
N VAL A 933 -19.70 21.68 9.31
CA VAL A 933 -18.79 22.42 8.42
C VAL A 933 -19.55 23.24 7.39
N ARG A 934 -19.03 24.42 7.08
CA ARG A 934 -19.51 25.23 5.96
C ARG A 934 -18.32 25.73 5.15
N GLN A 935 -18.30 25.37 3.87
CA GLN A 935 -17.32 25.88 2.93
C GLN A 935 -17.67 27.31 2.55
N THR A 936 -16.72 28.23 2.71
CA THR A 936 -16.85 29.61 2.22
C THR A 936 -16.05 29.76 0.93
N ILE A 937 -16.46 30.72 0.09
CA ILE A 937 -15.86 31.00 -1.25
C ILE A 937 -14.32 31.23 -1.19
N THR A 938 -13.76 31.52 0.00
CA THR A 938 -12.35 31.91 0.19
C THR A 938 -11.41 30.78 0.65
N LYS A 939 -11.77 29.50 0.48
CA LYS A 939 -11.02 28.33 1.03
C LYS A 939 -10.80 28.39 2.55
N ARG A 940 -11.61 29.16 3.29
CA ARG A 940 -11.59 29.26 4.75
C ARG A 940 -12.82 28.54 5.31
N ASN A 941 -12.64 27.31 5.77
CA ASN A 941 -13.72 26.51 6.35
C ASN A 941 -14.17 27.12 7.68
N GLU A 942 -15.49 27.21 7.87
CA GLU A 942 -16.11 27.45 9.17
C GLU A 942 -16.51 26.10 9.76
N LYS A 943 -16.18 25.86 11.03
CA LYS A 943 -16.42 24.57 11.71
C LYS A 943 -16.93 24.79 13.12
N PHE A 944 -18.11 24.27 13.40
CA PHE A 944 -18.63 24.05 14.75
C PHE A 944 -18.34 22.62 15.19
N GLN A 945 -17.97 22.45 16.46
CA GLN A 945 -17.90 21.15 17.13
C GLN A 945 -18.83 21.19 18.33
N LEU A 946 -19.91 20.41 18.25
CA LEU A 946 -20.87 20.18 19.31
C LEU A 946 -20.46 18.94 20.10
N THR A 947 -20.55 18.97 21.43
CA THR A 947 -20.24 17.81 22.27
C THR A 947 -21.03 17.86 23.57
N ILE A 948 -21.73 16.78 23.91
CA ILE A 948 -22.25 16.57 25.26
C ILE A 948 -21.18 15.90 26.11
N TYR A 949 -20.93 16.42 27.29
CA TYR A 949 -20.09 15.83 28.32
C TYR A 949 -20.94 15.33 29.49
N GLU A 950 -20.62 14.14 30.00
CA GLU A 950 -21.19 13.52 31.20
C GLU A 950 -20.13 13.51 32.31
N SER A 951 -20.51 13.93 33.52
CA SER A 951 -19.63 13.93 34.70
C SER A 951 -19.47 12.54 35.30
N ASN A 952 -18.26 12.19 35.73
CA ASN A 952 -17.90 10.86 36.27
C ASN A 952 -18.40 10.59 37.71
N GLY A 953 -19.34 11.38 38.24
CA GLY A 953 -19.84 11.26 39.62
C GLY A 953 -21.32 10.91 39.67
N GLU A 954 -21.75 10.18 40.70
CA GLU A 954 -23.15 9.75 40.88
C GLU A 954 -23.96 10.74 41.76
N PRO A 955 -25.18 11.13 41.36
CA PRO A 955 -25.80 10.90 40.05
C PRO A 955 -25.14 11.74 38.94
N CYS A 956 -25.02 11.17 37.75
CA CYS A 956 -24.42 11.82 36.59
C CYS A 956 -25.08 13.16 36.26
N THR A 957 -24.26 14.12 35.84
CA THR A 957 -24.70 15.43 35.37
C THR A 957 -24.06 15.77 34.02
N TYR A 958 -24.77 16.57 33.23
CA TYR A 958 -24.46 16.76 31.82
C TYR A 958 -24.19 18.24 31.49
N GLU A 959 -23.45 18.46 30.41
CA GLU A 959 -23.10 19.77 29.87
C GLU A 959 -23.00 19.68 28.34
N THR A 960 -23.54 20.65 27.61
CA THR A 960 -23.44 20.69 26.14
C THR A 960 -22.56 21.87 25.73
N GLU A 961 -21.44 21.58 25.09
CA GLU A 961 -20.47 22.56 24.58
C GLU A 961 -20.59 22.74 23.07
N CYS A 962 -20.31 23.96 22.60
CA CYS A 962 -20.13 24.29 21.19
C CYS A 962 -18.82 25.08 20.98
N ARG A 963 -17.92 24.58 20.14
CA ARG A 963 -16.67 25.23 19.73
C ARG A 963 -16.75 25.65 18.28
N TYR A 964 -16.69 26.96 18.02
CA TYR A 964 -16.60 27.52 16.68
C TYR A 964 -15.14 27.82 16.31
N SER A 965 -14.78 27.53 15.07
CA SER A 965 -13.47 27.81 14.51
C SER A 965 -13.55 28.28 13.05
N ARG A 966 -12.77 29.31 12.73
CA ARG A 966 -12.48 29.83 11.38
C ARG A 966 -11.03 30.31 11.38
N VAL A 967 -10.40 30.39 10.20
CA VAL A 967 -8.99 30.84 10.08
C VAL A 967 -8.75 32.17 10.82
N GLY A 968 -7.96 32.11 11.91
CA GLY A 968 -7.61 33.25 12.76
C GLY A 968 -8.58 33.61 13.89
N LYS A 969 -9.70 32.89 14.06
CA LYS A 969 -10.69 33.18 15.12
C LYS A 969 -11.37 31.89 15.62
N ALA A 970 -11.32 31.67 16.93
CA ALA A 970 -12.07 30.61 17.61
C ALA A 970 -12.92 31.21 18.73
N SER A 971 -14.08 30.61 19.00
CA SER A 971 -14.97 30.99 20.09
C SER A 971 -15.66 29.76 20.68
N TYR A 972 -16.07 29.88 21.94
CA TYR A 972 -16.61 28.79 22.74
C TYR A 972 -17.91 29.24 23.41
N GLN A 973 -18.90 28.37 23.40
CA GLN A 973 -20.22 28.59 23.97
C GLN A 973 -20.68 27.35 24.73
N ILE A 974 -21.28 27.54 25.89
CA ILE A 974 -21.97 26.51 26.65
C ILE A 974 -23.46 26.62 26.31
N LEU A 975 -24.04 25.55 25.77
CA LEU A 975 -25.45 25.47 25.34
C LEU A 975 -26.34 24.94 26.47
N ALA A 976 -25.84 23.98 27.25
CA ALA A 976 -26.42 23.53 28.52
C ALA A 976 -25.32 23.49 29.59
N PRO A 977 -25.47 24.17 30.75
CA PRO A 977 -24.40 24.33 31.73
C PRO A 977 -24.13 23.08 32.56
N THR A 978 -22.92 22.96 33.11
CA THR A 978 -22.52 21.89 34.03
C THR A 978 -23.54 21.72 35.18
N GLY A 979 -23.96 20.49 35.40
CA GLY A 979 -25.04 20.17 36.35
C GLY A 979 -26.44 20.11 35.72
N SER A 980 -26.56 20.00 34.40
CA SER A 980 -27.85 19.79 33.73
C SER A 980 -28.28 18.32 33.78
N SER A 981 -29.57 18.04 33.59
CA SER A 981 -30.04 16.69 33.30
C SER A 981 -29.65 16.28 31.88
N LEU A 982 -29.65 14.97 31.61
CA LEU A 982 -29.39 14.43 30.27
C LEU A 982 -30.36 15.01 29.24
N ASP A 983 -31.66 15.00 29.56
CA ASP A 983 -32.73 15.56 28.73
C ASP A 983 -32.50 17.03 28.33
N THR A 984 -32.07 17.88 29.28
CA THR A 984 -31.73 19.28 28.99
C THR A 984 -30.49 19.41 28.11
N ALA A 985 -29.49 18.54 28.30
CA ALA A 985 -28.27 18.53 27.50
C ALA A 985 -28.52 18.04 26.06
N LEU A 986 -29.31 16.97 25.89
CA LEU A 986 -29.78 16.46 24.61
C LEU A 986 -30.60 17.52 23.88
N THR A 987 -31.63 18.08 24.51
CA THR A 987 -32.47 19.14 23.92
C THR A 987 -31.64 20.33 23.43
N ALA A 988 -30.63 20.76 24.19
CA ALA A 988 -29.74 21.86 23.79
C ALA A 988 -28.81 21.50 22.62
N PHE A 989 -28.38 20.24 22.52
CA PHE A 989 -27.56 19.72 21.43
C PHE A 989 -28.38 19.58 20.14
N GLU A 990 -29.51 18.91 20.21
CA GLU A 990 -30.37 18.62 19.06
C GLU A 990 -30.96 19.90 18.47
N ARG A 991 -31.44 20.84 19.31
CA ARG A 991 -31.95 22.13 18.82
C ARG A 991 -30.89 22.94 18.08
N PHE A 992 -29.65 22.97 18.58
CA PHE A 992 -28.55 23.67 17.89
C PHE A 992 -28.15 22.94 16.60
N PHE A 993 -28.12 21.60 16.61
CA PHE A 993 -27.88 20.81 15.41
C PHE A 993 -28.93 21.12 14.33
N GLU A 994 -30.20 21.16 14.68
CA GLU A 994 -31.31 21.45 13.77
C GLU A 994 -31.31 22.90 13.29
N GLU A 995 -31.07 23.88 14.16
CA GLU A 995 -30.98 25.30 13.82
C GLU A 995 -29.86 25.61 12.80
N TYR A 996 -28.76 24.85 12.85
CA TYR A 996 -27.59 25.07 12.00
C TYR A 996 -27.53 24.14 10.77
N THR A 997 -28.12 22.94 10.82
CA THR A 997 -28.12 21.99 9.69
C THR A 997 -29.43 21.93 8.92
N GLY A 998 -30.57 22.23 9.55
CA GLY A 998 -31.90 22.11 8.96
C GLY A 998 -32.50 20.70 9.06
N LYS A 999 -31.92 19.84 9.89
CA LYS A 999 -32.39 18.49 10.16
C LYS A 999 -32.48 18.22 11.66
N SER A 1000 -33.50 17.48 12.07
CA SER A 1000 -33.51 16.86 13.39
C SER A 1000 -32.34 15.87 13.52
N TRP A 1001 -31.83 15.67 14.74
CA TRP A 1001 -30.70 14.77 14.99
C TRP A 1001 -31.01 13.32 14.57
N ALA A 1002 -32.27 12.86 14.69
CA ALA A 1002 -32.69 11.54 14.25
C ALA A 1002 -32.52 11.32 12.72
N LEU A 1003 -32.65 12.36 11.90
CA LEU A 1003 -32.55 12.30 10.44
C LEU A 1003 -31.15 12.68 9.92
N ARG A 1004 -30.14 12.79 10.78
CA ARG A 1004 -28.77 13.22 10.41
C ARG A 1004 -28.11 12.34 9.35
N GLU A 1005 -28.51 11.07 9.21
CA GLU A 1005 -27.87 10.06 8.35
C GLU A 1005 -28.68 9.75 7.06
N ASP A 1006 -29.86 10.33 6.86
CA ASP A 1006 -30.81 9.96 5.78
C ASP A 1006 -30.40 10.35 4.34
N GLY A 1007 -29.23 10.98 4.16
CA GLY A 1007 -28.71 11.44 2.86
C GLY A 1007 -29.42 12.65 2.23
N THR A 1008 -30.63 13.03 2.68
CA THR A 1008 -31.41 14.13 2.08
C THR A 1008 -30.74 15.49 2.31
N ARG A 1009 -31.08 16.51 1.51
CA ARG A 1009 -30.62 17.89 1.77
C ARG A 1009 -31.81 18.78 2.17
N PRO A 1010 -31.72 19.53 3.29
CA PRO A 1010 -32.79 20.42 3.69
C PRO A 1010 -32.90 21.61 2.73
N GLN A 1011 -34.13 22.10 2.53
CA GLN A 1011 -34.44 23.22 1.65
C GLN A 1011 -33.62 24.47 2.04
N PRO A 1012 -33.00 25.21 1.11
CA PRO A 1012 -32.12 26.32 1.46
C PRO A 1012 -32.84 27.38 2.30
N LYS A 1013 -32.18 27.90 3.35
CA LYS A 1013 -32.72 28.98 4.17
C LYS A 1013 -33.12 30.17 3.29
N ARG A 1014 -34.21 30.83 3.66
CA ARG A 1014 -34.63 32.10 3.08
C ARG A 1014 -34.33 33.26 4.03
N ASP A 1015 -34.19 34.46 3.49
CA ASP A 1015 -34.20 35.70 4.29
C ASP A 1015 -35.63 36.13 4.65
N ASP A 1016 -35.75 37.21 5.43
CA ASP A 1016 -37.02 37.76 5.92
C ASP A 1016 -37.93 38.28 4.78
N GLU A 1017 -37.38 38.44 3.58
CA GLU A 1017 -38.06 38.86 2.34
C GLU A 1017 -38.48 37.65 1.47
N GLY A 1018 -38.13 36.44 1.88
CA GLY A 1018 -38.48 35.18 1.24
C GLY A 1018 -37.53 34.73 0.13
N ASN A 1019 -36.41 35.41 -0.10
CA ASN A 1019 -35.42 35.03 -1.12
C ASN A 1019 -34.47 33.95 -0.59
N PHE A 1020 -33.95 33.09 -1.45
CA PHE A 1020 -33.02 32.04 -1.04
C PHE A 1020 -31.63 32.60 -0.69
N LEU A 1021 -31.13 32.28 0.50
CA LEU A 1021 -29.78 32.64 0.91
C LEU A 1021 -28.73 31.89 0.08
N PRO A 1022 -27.63 32.55 -0.32
CA PRO A 1022 -26.58 31.92 -1.13
C PRO A 1022 -25.90 30.76 -0.40
N HIS A 1023 -25.24 29.87 -1.15
CA HIS A 1023 -24.74 28.57 -0.68
C HIS A 1023 -23.77 28.61 0.53
N HIS A 1024 -23.20 29.78 0.84
CA HIS A 1024 -22.32 30.03 2.00
C HIS A 1024 -23.02 30.77 3.17
N GLY A 1025 -24.22 31.29 2.96
CA GLY A 1025 -25.11 31.86 3.97
C GLY A 1025 -26.17 30.87 4.49
N GLY A 1026 -26.44 29.79 3.74
CA GLY A 1026 -27.34 28.71 4.13
C GLY A 1026 -26.81 27.77 5.23
N TRP A 1027 -27.39 26.56 5.28
CA TRP A 1027 -27.14 25.51 6.27
C TRP A 1027 -25.67 25.05 6.32
N TYR A 1028 -25.26 24.56 7.49
CA TYR A 1028 -24.01 23.82 7.69
C TYR A 1028 -24.23 22.34 7.39
N THR A 1029 -23.23 21.69 6.82
CA THR A 1029 -23.24 20.26 6.55
C THR A 1029 -22.68 19.51 7.77
N TYR A 1030 -23.35 18.44 8.19
CA TYR A 1030 -22.80 17.52 9.18
C TYR A 1030 -21.61 16.75 8.56
N GLU A 1031 -20.40 16.97 9.08
CA GLU A 1031 -19.20 16.22 8.74
C GLU A 1031 -19.26 14.90 9.52
N TYR A 1032 -19.83 13.87 8.89
CA TYR A 1032 -19.89 12.52 9.45
C TYR A 1032 -18.45 12.05 9.70
N THR A 1033 -18.10 11.79 10.96
CA THR A 1033 -16.80 11.23 11.33
C THR A 1033 -16.80 9.73 11.05
N THR A 1034 -16.83 9.36 9.76
CA THR A 1034 -16.60 7.99 9.31
C THR A 1034 -15.16 7.63 9.67
N ASN A 1035 -15.02 6.75 10.66
CA ASN A 1035 -13.84 5.90 10.68
C ASN A 1035 -13.88 5.07 9.37
N ILE A 1036 -12.83 5.12 8.55
CA ILE A 1036 -12.80 4.50 7.21
C ILE A 1036 -13.17 2.99 7.28
N PHE A 1037 -12.86 2.35 8.41
CA PHE A 1037 -13.24 0.98 8.72
C PHE A 1037 -14.74 0.71 8.81
N THR A 1038 -15.56 1.64 9.34
CA THR A 1038 -16.98 1.36 9.61
C THR A 1038 -17.81 1.28 8.33
N HIS A 1039 -17.51 2.13 7.34
CA HIS A 1039 -18.16 2.10 6.03
C HIS A 1039 -17.78 0.86 5.21
N PHE A 1040 -16.62 0.25 5.50
CA PHE A 1040 -16.20 -1.02 4.89
C PHE A 1040 -16.86 -2.24 5.54
N ILE A 1041 -17.24 -2.13 6.82
CA ILE A 1041 -17.85 -3.23 7.60
C ILE A 1041 -19.38 -3.28 7.44
N GLN A 1042 -20.07 -2.16 7.24
CA GLN A 1042 -21.55 -2.13 7.28
C GLN A 1042 -22.25 -2.43 5.94
N ASN A 1043 -21.60 -2.24 4.79
CA ASN A 1043 -22.22 -2.49 3.46
C ASN A 1043 -21.86 -3.86 2.86
N GLY A 1044 -21.77 -4.88 3.72
CA GLY A 1044 -21.49 -6.27 3.35
C GLY A 1044 -22.71 -7.11 2.96
N SER A 1045 -23.82 -6.52 2.50
CA SER A 1045 -24.96 -7.25 1.90
C SER A 1045 -26.07 -6.34 1.34
N ALA A 1046 -25.98 -5.96 0.06
CA ALA A 1046 -27.13 -5.49 -0.73
C ALA A 1046 -26.92 -5.83 -2.22
N SER A 1047 -27.99 -6.22 -2.90
CA SER A 1047 -27.96 -6.66 -4.31
C SER A 1047 -27.85 -5.51 -5.31
N SER A 1048 -27.25 -5.79 -6.47
CA SER A 1048 -26.92 -4.84 -7.54
C SER A 1048 -28.12 -4.34 -8.37
N ALA A 1049 -29.23 -3.94 -7.73
CA ALA A 1049 -30.37 -3.29 -8.36
C ALA A 1049 -30.91 -2.18 -7.43
N ASP A 1050 -31.53 -1.15 -8.01
CA ASP A 1050 -32.21 -0.02 -7.34
C ASP A 1050 -31.36 1.12 -6.75
N ILE A 1051 -30.26 1.53 -7.42
CA ILE A 1051 -29.74 2.92 -7.29
C ILE A 1051 -29.52 3.54 -8.68
N ILE A 1052 -30.62 3.83 -9.37
CA ILE A 1052 -30.72 4.87 -10.41
C ILE A 1052 -31.94 5.73 -10.06
N GLY A 1053 -31.73 6.96 -9.61
CA GLY A 1053 -32.83 7.91 -9.38
C GLY A 1053 -32.50 9.06 -8.43
N ASN A 1054 -32.49 10.29 -8.99
CA ASN A 1054 -32.37 11.61 -8.36
C ASN A 1054 -31.00 12.01 -7.78
#